data_AF-A0A814LPL0-F1
#
_entry.id   AF-A0A814LPL0-F1
#
_cell.length_a   1.000
_cell.length_b   1.000
_cell.length_c   1.000
_cell.angle_alpha   90.00
_cell.angle_beta   90.00
_cell.angle_gamma   90.00
#
_symmetry.space_group_name_H-M   'P 1'
#
loop_
_entity.id
_entity.type
_entity.pdbx_description
1 polymer ?
#
loop_
_entity_poly.entity_id
_entity_poly.type
_entity_poly.pdbx_seq_one_letter_code
_entity_poly.pdbx_strand_id
1 'polypeptide(L)'
;MCLIIAVCSAFWEYRTGSRFRAYLPWEMFISSNAQTGAIQMAALKFFSYVILLNTVVPISLYISIEFIHFLQSKWIDWDMRMYYEPSNIQAQARTASLNEELGQIQYIFSDKTGTLTQNVMTFKKCSIRGKLYGDVGSDKSYVRQDSHFVWNDRNLIDAIEQNNDDDINHFFILLALCHTVMTEEMDGKITYQAQSPDENALVTAARAFGFEFMSRTQSSITGRFRNQVQTFDLLNILDFNNYRKRMSVIIQNQGKIILYCKGADSVIKQRLASSESDIMAVTDDHLHKVATEGLRTLCLAWKELNEGEYRKWAKQLKLATTSMQNREEQIDKLYEDIEKNMKLLGMTAIEDKLQDGVPECIEKLTRAQIKIWMLTGDKIETAENVGYSCRLLTNEMMIHKIDVDTEDEVANALERFRVDIEKMNRPQSYSLLITGSALLHALSDGLKLTFLELSTQCKAVICCRVTPLQKAQVVELIMKNQQVITLAIGDGANDVSMIQKAHIGVGISGQEGRQAVLASDYSIGQFRYLERLLLVHGRWSYIRISKFLRYFFYKNFAFTFCQFWFAFYCGFSAQTIFDPFFVTTYNIFFTTCPVLVLGVLDQDISANHSISRPHLYTAGQKDQYFNRKVFIECATHGLITSCIIFFFSYLCLCFTTLPSGTPVTDVQSFGFMVATILVIVVNTENAIEMWYWSGIYIFILFGTITLHFIFHFIMYSTALRLNLKINYAYVGVAQICLGNLTFWLTLILICAILILPAIAREFFRMRFMPNETDRARLIQKFCVRGKKNAVTPMDRELRQRTASVRSTSSGYAFSQEKGFGAMITSGTLRTKSTEKTHSS
;
A
#
# COMPACT_ATOMS: atom_id res chain seq x y z
N MET A 1 12.56 41.19 3.07
CA MET A 1 12.62 41.93 4.34
C MET A 1 13.96 42.62 4.54
N CYS A 2 15.09 41.90 4.57
CA CYS A 2 16.42 42.49 4.82
C CYS A 2 16.78 43.62 3.84
N LEU A 3 16.49 43.45 2.54
CA LEU A 3 16.74 44.49 1.53
C LEU A 3 15.91 45.76 1.77
N ILE A 4 14.64 45.62 2.17
CA ILE A 4 13.77 46.75 2.52
C ILE A 4 14.36 47.51 3.71
N ILE A 5 14.77 46.78 4.75
CA ILE A 5 15.39 47.39 5.94
C ILE A 5 16.72 48.07 5.58
N ALA A 6 17.56 47.45 4.75
CA ALA A 6 18.83 48.04 4.33
C ALA A 6 18.63 49.36 3.58
N VAL A 7 17.65 49.42 2.67
CA VAL A 7 17.30 50.66 1.95
C VAL A 7 16.77 51.72 2.91
N CYS A 8 15.88 51.36 3.83
CA CYS A 8 15.38 52.29 4.85
C CYS A 8 16.49 52.78 5.80
N SER A 9 17.43 51.90 6.14
CA SER A 9 18.62 52.23 6.94
C SER A 9 19.52 53.22 6.21
N ALA A 10 19.76 53.03 4.90
CA ALA A 10 20.52 53.99 4.08
C ALA A 10 19.89 55.38 4.12
N PHE A 11 18.57 55.45 3.97
CA PHE A 11 17.83 56.70 3.98
C PHE A 11 17.83 57.37 5.36
N TRP A 12 17.65 56.59 6.43
CA TRP A 12 17.69 57.07 7.80
C TRP A 12 19.09 57.58 8.18
N GLU A 13 20.15 56.86 7.79
CA GLU A 13 21.54 57.23 8.06
C GLU A 13 21.91 58.53 7.34
N TYR A 14 21.49 58.68 6.08
CA TYR A 14 21.71 59.89 5.29
C TYR A 14 21.02 61.12 5.89
N ARG A 15 19.76 60.99 6.35
CA ARG A 15 18.97 62.13 6.84
C ARG A 15 19.20 62.47 8.31
N THR A 16 19.33 61.45 9.16
CA THR A 16 19.20 61.59 10.62
C THR A 16 20.37 60.98 11.37
N GLY A 17 20.90 59.84 10.93
CA GLY A 17 21.99 59.12 11.60
C GLY A 17 23.28 59.95 11.76
N SER A 18 23.56 60.84 10.80
CA SER A 18 24.66 61.81 10.88
C SER A 18 24.65 62.69 12.15
N ARG A 19 23.47 62.95 12.74
CA ARG A 19 23.30 63.74 13.98
C ARG A 19 23.57 62.94 15.25
N PHE A 20 23.55 61.60 15.18
CA PHE A 20 23.73 60.69 16.31
C PHE A 20 25.14 60.09 16.39
N ARG A 21 26.09 60.56 15.57
CA ARG A 21 27.50 60.11 15.55
C ARG A 21 28.19 60.21 16.93
N ALA A 22 27.79 61.16 17.77
CA ALA A 22 28.30 61.31 19.15
C ALA A 22 27.99 60.10 20.06
N TYR A 23 26.96 59.33 19.76
CA TYR A 23 26.52 58.15 20.54
C TYR A 23 26.91 56.82 19.88
N LEU A 24 27.50 56.88 18.69
CA LEU A 24 27.71 55.75 17.79
C LEU A 24 29.11 55.88 17.17
N PRO A 25 30.17 55.41 17.86
CA PRO A 25 31.56 55.67 17.48
C PRO A 25 31.99 54.76 16.32
N TRP A 26 31.51 55.05 15.12
CA TRP A 26 31.82 54.29 13.90
C TRP A 26 32.93 54.94 13.04
N GLU A 27 33.55 56.01 13.55
CA GLU A 27 34.49 56.85 12.80
C GLU A 27 35.73 56.10 12.30
N MET A 28 36.04 54.92 12.86
CA MET A 28 37.16 54.09 12.45
C MET A 28 36.90 53.22 11.20
N PHE A 29 35.63 52.99 10.80
CA PHE A 29 35.28 52.01 9.76
C PHE A 29 34.41 52.55 8.61
N ILE A 30 33.88 53.78 8.73
CA ILE A 30 32.93 54.35 7.77
C ILE A 30 33.51 55.61 7.15
N SER A 31 33.37 55.75 5.83
CA SER A 31 33.76 56.97 5.13
C SER A 31 33.04 58.22 5.69
N SER A 32 33.78 59.33 5.80
CA SER A 32 33.26 60.62 6.30
C SER A 32 32.16 61.21 5.41
N ASN A 33 32.17 60.85 4.11
CA ASN A 33 31.15 61.22 3.13
C ASN A 33 29.79 60.60 3.47
N ALA A 34 28.77 61.45 3.65
CA ALA A 34 27.43 61.03 4.08
C ALA A 34 26.76 60.00 3.16
N GLN A 35 26.93 60.13 1.83
CA GLN A 35 26.36 59.19 0.86
C GLN A 35 27.08 57.84 0.88
N THR A 36 28.42 57.87 0.80
CA THR A 36 29.25 56.66 0.77
C THR A 36 29.15 55.89 2.10
N GLY A 37 29.12 56.60 3.22
CA GLY A 37 28.95 56.02 4.55
C GLY A 37 27.57 55.39 4.75
N ALA A 38 26.49 56.03 4.26
CA ALA A 38 25.15 55.47 4.31
C ALA A 38 25.02 54.16 3.50
N ILE A 39 25.68 54.06 2.33
CA ILE A 39 25.70 52.84 1.53
C ILE A 39 26.49 51.73 2.24
N GLN A 40 27.65 52.05 2.81
CA GLN A 40 28.45 51.10 3.61
C GLN A 40 27.66 50.58 4.82
N MET A 41 26.94 51.45 5.53
CA MET A 41 26.07 51.05 6.63
C MET A 41 24.88 50.21 6.19
N ALA A 42 24.22 50.58 5.08
CA ALA A 42 23.14 49.78 4.54
C ALA A 42 23.60 48.35 4.21
N ALA A 43 24.80 48.18 3.67
CA ALA A 43 25.39 46.87 3.39
C ALA A 43 25.68 46.08 4.69
N LEU A 44 26.26 46.71 5.72
CA LEU A 44 26.48 46.03 7.01
C LEU A 44 25.16 45.67 7.70
N LYS A 45 24.18 46.58 7.70
CA LYS A 45 22.86 46.34 8.29
C LYS A 45 22.10 45.27 7.53
N PHE A 46 22.25 45.16 6.21
CA PHE A 46 21.71 44.03 5.45
C PHE A 46 22.15 42.69 6.07
N PHE A 47 23.46 42.49 6.29
CA PHE A 47 23.97 41.26 6.90
C PHE A 47 23.57 41.11 8.38
N SER A 48 23.53 42.20 9.17
CA SER A 48 23.04 42.15 10.54
C SER A 48 21.59 41.67 10.62
N TYR A 49 20.72 42.14 9.72
CA TYR A 49 19.33 41.71 9.66
C TYR A 49 19.15 40.31 9.06
N VAL A 50 20.07 39.84 8.20
CA VAL A 50 20.09 38.42 7.80
C VAL A 50 20.34 37.52 9.01
N ILE A 51 21.26 37.89 9.91
CA ILE A 51 21.50 37.14 11.15
C ILE A 51 20.28 37.21 12.07
N LEU A 52 19.71 38.40 12.26
CA LEU A 52 18.56 38.63 13.15
C LEU A 52 17.30 37.88 12.68
N LEU A 53 17.00 37.95 11.39
CA LEU A 53 15.80 37.37 10.78
C LEU A 53 16.02 35.93 10.30
N ASN A 54 17.16 35.29 10.62
CA ASN A 54 17.39 33.85 10.35
C ASN A 54 16.32 32.96 11.03
N THR A 55 15.63 33.50 12.03
CA THR A 55 14.53 32.84 12.74
C THR A 55 13.28 32.58 11.88
N VAL A 56 13.20 33.10 10.64
CA VAL A 56 12.10 32.78 9.71
C VAL A 56 12.03 31.28 9.38
N VAL A 57 13.19 30.64 9.16
CA VAL A 57 13.28 29.19 8.92
C VAL A 57 14.24 28.62 9.96
N PRO A 58 13.75 28.29 11.17
CA PRO A 58 14.63 27.87 12.25
C PRO A 58 15.15 26.46 12.01
N ILE A 59 16.36 26.20 12.51
CA ILE A 59 17.00 24.88 12.53
C ILE A 59 16.10 23.83 13.21
N SER A 60 15.28 24.24 14.18
CA SER A 60 14.36 23.35 14.88
C SER A 60 13.25 22.77 13.99
N LEU A 61 13.00 23.30 12.78
CA LEU A 61 12.05 22.74 11.83
C LEU A 61 12.44 21.31 11.45
N TYR A 62 13.67 21.14 10.96
CA TYR A 62 14.17 19.86 10.46
C TYR A 62 14.21 18.81 11.57
N ILE A 63 14.73 19.18 12.74
CA ILE A 63 14.79 18.28 13.90
C ILE A 63 13.39 17.84 14.33
N SER A 64 12.41 18.76 14.30
CA SER A 64 11.04 18.46 14.67
C SER A 64 10.36 17.51 13.68
N ILE A 65 10.61 17.67 12.38
CA ILE A 65 10.09 16.78 11.33
C ILE A 65 10.65 15.37 11.53
N GLU A 66 11.97 15.23 11.67
CA GLU A 66 12.61 13.93 11.91
C GLU A 66 12.08 13.24 13.16
N PHE A 67 11.85 14.00 14.24
CA PHE A 67 11.28 13.47 15.47
C PHE A 67 9.83 12.98 15.28
N ILE A 68 9.02 13.74 14.53
CA ILE A 68 7.65 13.34 14.18
C ILE A 68 7.67 12.06 13.34
N HIS A 69 8.52 12.01 12.31
CA HIS A 69 8.67 10.86 11.43
C HIS A 69 9.09 9.60 12.20
N PHE A 70 10.05 9.73 13.11
CA PHE A 70 10.46 8.64 13.99
C PHE A 70 9.32 8.13 14.89
N LEU A 71 8.53 9.03 15.49
CA LEU A 71 7.42 8.60 16.34
C LEU A 71 6.29 7.99 15.52
N GLN A 72 5.97 8.54 14.35
CA GLN A 72 4.97 7.98 13.43
C GLN A 72 5.38 6.59 12.93
N SER A 73 6.65 6.35 12.63
CA SER A 73 7.13 5.02 12.24
C SER A 73 6.99 4.02 13.40
N LYS A 74 7.28 4.43 14.64
CA LYS A 74 7.05 3.58 15.83
C LYS A 74 5.56 3.26 16.05
N TRP A 75 4.66 4.16 15.70
CA TRP A 75 3.22 3.91 15.79
C TRP A 75 2.74 2.88 14.78
N ILE A 76 3.38 2.81 13.61
CA ILE A 76 3.17 1.75 12.63
C ILE A 76 3.69 0.42 13.18
N ASP A 77 4.92 0.42 13.74
CA ASP A 77 5.55 -0.78 14.32
C ASP A 77 4.73 -1.38 15.47
N TRP A 78 4.13 -0.54 16.31
CA TRP A 78 3.36 -0.95 17.51
C TRP A 78 1.89 -1.26 17.24
N ASP A 79 1.42 -1.20 16.00
CA ASP A 79 0.02 -1.45 15.69
C ASP A 79 -0.30 -2.95 15.67
N MET A 80 -0.87 -3.43 16.78
CA MET A 80 -1.30 -4.84 16.93
C MET A 80 -2.31 -5.30 15.88
N ARG A 81 -3.02 -4.39 15.19
CA ARG A 81 -3.95 -4.80 14.11
C ARG A 81 -3.23 -5.09 12.79
N MET A 82 -1.94 -4.76 12.69
CA MET A 82 -1.06 -5.14 11.57
C MET A 82 -0.05 -6.22 11.98
N TYR A 83 -0.30 -6.91 13.10
CA TYR A 83 0.46 -8.06 13.54
C TYR A 83 -0.10 -9.35 12.91
N TYR A 84 0.78 -10.14 12.30
CA TYR A 84 0.45 -11.43 11.70
C TYR A 84 0.84 -12.56 12.66
N GLU A 85 -0.15 -13.08 13.37
CA GLU A 85 0.00 -14.12 14.40
C GLU A 85 0.61 -15.44 13.88
N PRO A 86 0.19 -16.02 12.73
CA PRO A 86 0.67 -17.33 12.30
C PRO A 86 2.18 -17.42 12.06
N SER A 87 2.82 -16.32 11.67
CA SER A 87 4.27 -16.25 11.43
C SER A 87 4.99 -15.33 12.42
N ASN A 88 4.28 -14.82 13.43
CA ASN A 88 4.80 -13.87 14.42
C ASN A 88 5.50 -12.65 13.78
N ILE A 89 4.84 -12.00 12.82
CA ILE A 89 5.42 -10.88 12.05
C ILE A 89 4.64 -9.61 12.35
N GLN A 90 5.31 -8.60 12.89
CA GLN A 90 4.75 -7.25 13.03
C GLN A 90 5.03 -6.40 11.79
N ALA A 91 4.19 -5.40 11.54
CA ALA A 91 4.52 -4.37 10.57
C ALA A 91 5.80 -3.63 11.01
N GLN A 92 6.65 -3.26 10.06
CA GLN A 92 7.87 -2.51 10.33
C GLN A 92 8.03 -1.37 9.33
N ALA A 93 8.18 -0.15 9.83
CA ALA A 93 8.58 1.01 9.05
C ALA A 93 10.11 1.16 9.11
N ARG A 94 10.78 0.76 8.04
CA ARG A 94 12.25 0.79 7.92
C ARG A 94 12.75 2.17 7.52
N THR A 95 12.01 2.85 6.65
CA THR A 95 12.28 4.23 6.23
C THR A 95 11.27 5.16 6.90
N ALA A 96 11.73 5.94 7.90
CA ALA A 96 10.83 6.78 8.69
C ALA A 96 10.38 8.06 7.95
N SER A 97 11.15 8.52 6.97
CA SER A 97 10.94 9.80 6.27
C SER A 97 9.86 9.78 5.18
N LEU A 98 9.18 8.64 4.96
CA LEU A 98 8.18 8.46 3.89
C LEU A 98 6.74 8.33 4.42
N ASN A 99 6.55 8.55 5.73
CA ASN A 99 5.27 8.27 6.39
C ASN A 99 4.12 9.15 5.88
N GLU A 100 4.40 10.38 5.49
CA GLU A 100 3.46 11.32 4.92
C GLU A 100 3.10 10.99 3.46
N GLU A 101 4.07 10.46 2.69
CA GLU A 101 3.86 10.07 1.30
C GLU A 101 2.90 8.88 1.19
N LEU A 102 2.83 8.03 2.22
CA LEU A 102 1.80 6.99 2.35
C LEU A 102 0.36 7.54 2.30
N GLY A 103 0.16 8.83 2.57
CA GLY A 103 -1.13 9.52 2.47
C GLY A 103 -1.44 10.09 1.07
N GLN A 104 -0.51 9.98 0.12
CA GLN A 104 -0.57 10.64 -1.19
C GLN A 104 -0.50 9.67 -2.39
N ILE A 105 -0.40 8.36 -2.14
CA ILE A 105 -0.26 7.33 -3.18
C ILE A 105 -1.45 7.34 -4.14
N GLN A 106 -1.16 7.28 -5.44
CA GLN A 106 -2.19 7.19 -6.49
C GLN A 106 -2.12 5.88 -7.28
N TYR A 107 -0.94 5.27 -7.38
CA TYR A 107 -0.72 4.01 -8.09
C TYR A 107 -0.08 2.97 -7.17
N ILE A 108 -0.61 1.76 -7.18
CA ILE A 108 -0.03 0.58 -6.53
C ILE A 108 0.32 -0.44 -7.61
N PHE A 109 1.59 -0.81 -7.70
CA PHE A 109 2.07 -1.91 -8.52
C PHE A 109 2.22 -3.15 -7.63
N SER A 110 1.43 -4.18 -7.91
CA SER A 110 1.41 -5.41 -7.11
C SER A 110 1.89 -6.59 -7.93
N ASP A 111 2.74 -7.43 -7.33
CA ASP A 111 2.90 -8.79 -7.84
C ASP A 111 1.65 -9.64 -7.55
N LYS A 112 1.50 -10.75 -8.27
CA LYS A 112 0.40 -11.71 -8.11
C LYS A 112 0.78 -12.85 -7.17
N THR A 113 1.90 -13.53 -7.41
CA THR A 113 2.28 -14.76 -6.71
C THR A 113 2.86 -14.39 -5.36
N GLY A 114 2.42 -15.05 -4.29
CA GLY A 114 2.93 -14.78 -2.94
C GLY A 114 2.49 -13.45 -2.33
N THR A 115 2.07 -12.48 -3.15
CA THR A 115 1.53 -11.18 -2.74
C THR A 115 0.00 -11.17 -2.69
N LEU A 116 -0.68 -11.43 -3.81
CA LEU A 116 -2.15 -11.51 -3.85
C LEU A 116 -2.64 -12.92 -3.54
N THR A 117 -1.89 -13.94 -3.97
CA THR A 117 -2.19 -15.35 -3.67
C THR A 117 -1.30 -15.88 -2.55
N GLN A 118 -1.80 -16.90 -1.83
CA GLN A 118 -1.03 -17.63 -0.82
C GLN A 118 -0.06 -18.64 -1.45
N ASN A 119 -0.08 -18.79 -2.78
CA ASN A 119 0.57 -19.88 -3.51
C ASN A 119 0.15 -21.28 -3.01
N VAL A 120 -1.11 -21.39 -2.54
CA VAL A 120 -1.71 -22.64 -2.07
C VAL A 120 -2.89 -22.98 -2.98
N MET A 121 -2.75 -24.07 -3.74
CA MET A 121 -3.79 -24.61 -4.60
C MET A 121 -4.69 -25.53 -3.79
N THR A 122 -6.01 -25.32 -3.82
CA THR A 122 -6.97 -26.16 -3.09
C THR A 122 -8.04 -26.71 -4.01
N PHE A 123 -8.30 -28.01 -3.92
CA PHE A 123 -9.40 -28.63 -4.66
C PHE A 123 -10.74 -28.22 -4.04
N LYS A 124 -11.62 -27.59 -4.84
CA LYS A 124 -12.86 -26.99 -4.35
C LYS A 124 -14.14 -27.64 -4.83
N LYS A 125 -14.20 -27.96 -6.12
CA LYS A 125 -15.40 -28.53 -6.74
C LYS A 125 -15.01 -29.60 -7.74
N CYS A 126 -15.94 -30.48 -8.05
CA CYS A 126 -15.82 -31.39 -9.18
C CYS A 126 -17.19 -31.70 -9.75
N SER A 127 -17.23 -32.06 -11.03
CA SER A 127 -18.42 -32.64 -11.65
C SER A 127 -18.06 -34.06 -12.05
N ILE A 128 -18.84 -35.05 -11.63
CA ILE A 128 -18.64 -36.46 -11.99
C ILE A 128 -19.90 -36.93 -12.71
N ARG A 129 -19.76 -37.40 -13.96
CA ARG A 129 -20.87 -37.90 -14.80
C ARG A 129 -22.08 -36.96 -14.84
N GLY A 130 -21.84 -35.66 -14.96
CA GLY A 130 -22.89 -34.64 -15.04
C GLY A 130 -23.51 -34.22 -13.70
N LYS A 131 -22.96 -34.63 -12.55
CA LYS A 131 -23.36 -34.16 -11.22
C LYS A 131 -22.28 -33.31 -10.57
N LEU A 132 -22.59 -32.06 -10.24
CA LEU A 132 -21.68 -31.11 -9.59
C LEU A 132 -21.67 -31.33 -8.06
N TYR A 133 -20.48 -31.38 -7.48
CA TYR A 133 -20.21 -31.53 -6.06
C TYR A 133 -19.37 -30.35 -5.55
N GLY A 134 -19.54 -30.00 -4.27
CA GLY A 134 -18.82 -28.89 -3.62
C GLY A 134 -19.54 -27.54 -3.66
N ASP A 135 -20.83 -27.50 -4.02
CA ASP A 135 -21.65 -26.27 -4.00
C ASP A 135 -22.33 -26.08 -2.63
N VAL A 136 -22.45 -24.82 -2.16
CA VAL A 136 -22.73 -24.43 -0.74
C VAL A 136 -24.19 -24.66 -0.30
N GLY A 137 -24.85 -25.70 -0.80
CA GLY A 137 -26.25 -26.04 -0.51
C GLY A 137 -26.48 -27.12 0.55
N SER A 138 -25.47 -27.89 0.95
CA SER A 138 -25.62 -29.00 1.90
C SER A 138 -24.96 -28.70 3.25
N ASP A 139 -25.73 -28.88 4.33
CA ASP A 139 -25.36 -28.86 5.75
C ASP A 139 -23.93 -28.43 6.12
N LYS A 140 -23.79 -27.22 6.69
CA LYS A 140 -22.55 -26.67 7.27
C LYS A 140 -22.01 -27.45 8.49
N SER A 141 -22.65 -28.55 8.87
CA SER A 141 -22.30 -29.34 10.07
C SER A 141 -21.23 -30.39 9.81
N TYR A 142 -20.96 -30.76 8.56
CA TYR A 142 -19.95 -31.76 8.21
C TYR A 142 -18.71 -31.13 7.56
N VAL A 143 -17.55 -31.33 8.18
CA VAL A 143 -16.25 -30.90 7.66
C VAL A 143 -15.31 -32.10 7.70
N ARG A 144 -14.86 -32.58 6.53
CA ARG A 144 -13.74 -33.52 6.47
C ARG A 144 -12.45 -32.71 6.37
N GLN A 145 -11.59 -32.87 7.37
CA GLN A 145 -10.34 -32.13 7.50
C GLN A 145 -9.17 -33.12 7.42
N ASP A 146 -8.33 -32.95 6.41
CA ASP A 146 -6.96 -33.46 6.42
C ASP A 146 -6.03 -32.23 6.48
N SER A 147 -4.80 -32.42 6.94
CA SER A 147 -3.73 -31.44 7.19
C SER A 147 -3.78 -30.16 6.33
N HIS A 148 -4.07 -30.29 5.03
CA HIS A 148 -4.17 -29.17 4.06
C HIS A 148 -5.42 -29.22 3.15
N PHE A 149 -6.44 -30.01 3.49
CA PHE A 149 -7.64 -30.19 2.67
C PHE A 149 -8.92 -30.06 3.51
N VAL A 150 -9.88 -29.27 3.01
CA VAL A 150 -11.17 -29.02 3.66
C VAL A 150 -12.27 -29.27 2.64
N TRP A 151 -13.16 -30.20 2.95
CA TRP A 151 -14.33 -30.51 2.12
C TRP A 151 -15.61 -30.46 2.92
N ASN A 152 -16.61 -29.76 2.37
CA ASN A 152 -17.85 -29.39 3.06
C ASN A 152 -19.09 -30.06 2.48
N ASP A 153 -18.98 -30.85 1.40
CA ASP A 153 -20.13 -31.49 0.75
C ASP A 153 -20.21 -32.98 1.10
N ARG A 154 -21.20 -33.35 1.91
CA ARG A 154 -21.43 -34.73 2.34
C ARG A 154 -21.93 -35.62 1.20
N ASN A 155 -22.59 -35.07 0.17
CA ASN A 155 -23.19 -35.85 -0.90
C ASN A 155 -22.15 -36.65 -1.70
N LEU A 156 -20.95 -36.11 -1.86
CA LEU A 156 -19.86 -36.81 -2.55
C LEU A 156 -19.32 -37.97 -1.72
N ILE A 157 -19.22 -37.79 -0.40
CA ILE A 157 -18.75 -38.82 0.52
C ILE A 157 -19.76 -39.94 0.61
N ASP A 158 -21.04 -39.60 0.76
CA ASP A 158 -22.13 -40.57 0.73
C ASP A 158 -22.15 -41.32 -0.62
N ALA A 159 -21.90 -40.64 -1.75
CA ALA A 159 -21.79 -41.30 -3.05
C ALA A 159 -20.60 -42.26 -3.16
N ILE A 160 -19.48 -41.98 -2.50
CA ILE A 160 -18.31 -42.87 -2.45
C ILE A 160 -18.56 -44.07 -1.53
N GLU A 161 -19.21 -43.85 -0.38
CA GLU A 161 -19.45 -44.87 0.66
C GLU A 161 -20.65 -45.79 0.36
N GLN A 162 -21.73 -45.24 -0.20
CA GLN A 162 -23.00 -45.97 -0.42
C GLN A 162 -23.08 -46.63 -1.80
N ASN A 163 -22.54 -45.99 -2.84
CA ASN A 163 -22.57 -46.50 -4.20
C ASN A 163 -21.19 -46.98 -4.64
N ASN A 164 -21.08 -48.24 -5.05
CA ASN A 164 -19.91 -48.74 -5.77
C ASN A 164 -19.98 -48.32 -7.26
N ASP A 165 -20.17 -47.02 -7.51
CA ASP A 165 -20.20 -46.47 -8.86
C ASP A 165 -18.79 -46.52 -9.46
N ASP A 166 -18.66 -47.29 -10.53
CA ASP A 166 -17.40 -47.52 -11.24
C ASP A 166 -16.83 -46.22 -11.79
N ASP A 167 -17.68 -45.28 -12.20
CA ASP A 167 -17.23 -44.00 -12.76
C ASP A 167 -16.65 -43.07 -11.69
N ILE A 168 -17.18 -43.10 -10.45
CA ILE A 168 -16.60 -42.36 -9.31
C ILE A 168 -15.25 -42.96 -8.91
N ASN A 169 -15.12 -44.29 -8.93
CA ASN A 169 -13.86 -44.96 -8.68
C ASN A 169 -12.82 -44.59 -9.74
N HIS A 170 -13.17 -44.69 -11.03
CA HIS A 170 -12.28 -44.27 -12.12
C HIS A 170 -11.89 -42.79 -12.02
N PHE A 171 -12.79 -41.91 -11.59
CA PHE A 171 -12.51 -40.49 -11.36
C PHE A 171 -11.38 -40.28 -10.34
N PHE A 172 -11.49 -40.86 -9.14
CA PHE A 172 -10.48 -40.67 -8.10
C PHE A 172 -9.20 -41.48 -8.32
N ILE A 173 -9.31 -42.68 -8.93
CA ILE A 173 -8.14 -43.46 -9.37
C ILE A 173 -7.34 -42.66 -10.40
N LEU A 174 -8.01 -42.01 -11.36
CA LEU A 174 -7.33 -41.14 -12.32
C LEU A 174 -6.58 -40.02 -11.59
N LEU A 175 -7.19 -39.35 -10.62
CA LEU A 175 -6.53 -38.28 -9.85
C LEU A 175 -5.30 -38.77 -9.07
N ALA A 176 -5.36 -40.00 -8.55
CA ALA A 176 -4.28 -40.63 -7.79
C ALA A 176 -3.20 -41.33 -8.64
N LEU A 177 -3.41 -41.51 -9.96
CA LEU A 177 -2.47 -42.21 -10.83
C LEU A 177 -1.92 -41.35 -11.97
N CYS A 178 -2.75 -40.49 -12.57
CA CYS A 178 -2.41 -39.67 -13.72
C CYS A 178 -1.71 -38.37 -13.29
N HIS A 179 -0.49 -38.46 -12.76
CA HIS A 179 0.32 -37.31 -12.33
C HIS A 179 1.82 -37.62 -12.31
N THR A 180 2.65 -36.61 -12.06
CA THR A 180 4.11 -36.77 -11.86
C THR A 180 4.59 -36.65 -10.41
N VAL A 181 3.67 -36.43 -9.46
CA VAL A 181 3.96 -36.34 -8.01
C VAL A 181 4.74 -37.55 -7.49
N MET A 182 5.73 -37.27 -6.65
CA MET A 182 6.55 -38.24 -5.92
C MET A 182 6.20 -38.22 -4.43
N THR A 183 6.41 -39.35 -3.76
CA THR A 183 6.20 -39.48 -2.32
C THR A 183 7.52 -39.51 -1.56
N GLU A 184 7.55 -38.81 -0.43
CA GLU A 184 8.55 -39.01 0.61
C GLU A 184 7.85 -39.48 1.89
N GLU A 185 8.46 -40.42 2.59
CA GLU A 185 7.96 -40.90 3.86
C GLU A 185 8.82 -40.31 4.98
N MET A 186 8.23 -39.41 5.77
CA MET A 186 8.86 -38.80 6.95
C MET A 186 8.00 -39.11 8.17
N ASP A 187 8.59 -39.76 9.18
CA ASP A 187 7.94 -40.10 10.46
C ASP A 187 6.59 -40.86 10.32
N GLY A 188 6.50 -41.75 9.33
CA GLY A 188 5.28 -42.53 9.04
C GLY A 188 4.15 -41.74 8.36
N LYS A 189 4.42 -40.50 7.91
CA LYS A 189 3.50 -39.68 7.13
C LYS A 189 4.05 -39.48 5.72
N ILE A 190 3.23 -39.81 4.72
CA ILE A 190 3.54 -39.56 3.31
C ILE A 190 3.38 -38.07 3.01
N THR A 191 4.44 -37.44 2.51
CA THR A 191 4.43 -36.07 1.95
C THR A 191 4.54 -36.15 0.42
N TYR A 192 3.79 -35.28 -0.26
CA TYR A 192 3.75 -35.22 -1.72
C TYR A 192 4.64 -34.10 -2.25
N GLN A 193 5.60 -34.46 -3.10
CA GLN A 193 6.42 -33.52 -3.84
C GLN A 193 5.96 -33.49 -5.30
N ALA A 194 5.53 -32.33 -5.78
CA ALA A 194 5.01 -32.16 -7.13
C ALA A 194 5.75 -31.02 -7.84
N GLN A 195 5.92 -31.15 -9.16
CA GLN A 195 6.41 -30.05 -10.00
C GLN A 195 5.37 -28.93 -10.12
N SER A 196 4.10 -29.30 -10.17
CA SER A 196 2.97 -28.38 -10.25
C SER A 196 2.16 -28.41 -8.96
N PRO A 197 1.83 -27.24 -8.36
CA PRO A 197 0.96 -27.18 -7.19
C PRO A 197 -0.47 -27.63 -7.52
N ASP A 198 -0.90 -27.52 -8.78
CA ASP A 198 -2.21 -28.04 -9.23
C ASP A 198 -2.24 -29.58 -9.11
N GLU A 199 -1.16 -30.27 -9.50
CA GLU A 199 -1.07 -31.73 -9.33
C GLU A 199 -1.06 -32.13 -7.85
N ASN A 200 -0.33 -31.38 -7.01
CA ASN A 200 -0.30 -31.63 -5.58
C ASN A 200 -1.71 -31.53 -4.96
N ALA A 201 -2.47 -30.49 -5.34
CA ALA A 201 -3.84 -30.31 -4.88
C ALA A 201 -4.76 -31.47 -5.29
N LEU A 202 -4.62 -31.98 -6.53
CA LEU A 202 -5.40 -33.12 -7.02
C LEU A 202 -5.09 -34.42 -6.27
N VAL A 203 -3.81 -34.73 -6.06
CA VAL A 203 -3.38 -35.97 -5.36
C VAL A 203 -3.73 -35.91 -3.88
N THR A 204 -3.55 -34.74 -3.26
CA THR A 204 -3.95 -34.51 -1.86
C THR A 204 -5.46 -34.65 -1.69
N ALA A 205 -6.27 -34.16 -2.64
CA ALA A 205 -7.70 -34.37 -2.64
C ALA A 205 -8.06 -35.86 -2.79
N ALA A 206 -7.44 -36.58 -3.72
CA ALA A 206 -7.67 -38.01 -3.90
C ALA A 206 -7.39 -38.80 -2.61
N ARG A 207 -6.27 -38.52 -1.93
CA ARG A 207 -5.94 -39.09 -0.62
C ARG A 207 -7.04 -38.83 0.41
N ALA A 208 -7.50 -37.58 0.50
CA ALA A 208 -8.52 -37.20 1.46
C ALA A 208 -9.85 -37.96 1.26
N PHE A 209 -10.19 -38.32 0.02
CA PHE A 209 -11.35 -39.16 -0.32
C PHE A 209 -11.09 -40.68 -0.24
N GLY A 210 -9.93 -41.13 0.25
CA GLY A 210 -9.61 -42.55 0.44
C GLY A 210 -8.94 -43.23 -0.76
N PHE A 211 -8.40 -42.45 -1.70
CA PHE A 211 -7.62 -42.89 -2.85
C PHE A 211 -6.18 -42.35 -2.71
N GLU A 212 -5.40 -42.98 -1.85
CA GLU A 212 -4.07 -42.52 -1.46
C GLU A 212 -2.98 -43.09 -2.38
N PHE A 213 -2.28 -42.21 -3.09
CA PHE A 213 -1.05 -42.57 -3.78
C PHE A 213 0.07 -42.83 -2.77
N MET A 214 0.71 -44.01 -2.83
CA MET A 214 1.74 -44.42 -1.87
C MET A 214 3.16 -44.34 -2.43
N SER A 215 3.42 -45.01 -3.55
CA SER A 215 4.76 -45.03 -4.15
C SER A 215 4.70 -45.37 -5.63
N ARG A 216 5.77 -45.02 -6.35
CA ARG A 216 5.93 -45.30 -7.77
C ARG A 216 7.34 -45.83 -8.04
N THR A 217 7.40 -46.85 -8.88
CA THR A 217 8.63 -47.36 -9.51
C THR A 217 8.60 -47.04 -11.01
N GLN A 218 9.64 -47.45 -11.75
CA GLN A 218 9.69 -47.27 -13.21
C GLN A 218 8.59 -48.07 -13.94
N SER A 219 8.14 -49.17 -13.37
CA SER A 219 7.23 -50.13 -14.00
C SER A 219 5.93 -50.36 -13.23
N SER A 220 5.76 -49.77 -12.04
CA SER A 220 4.54 -49.93 -11.25
C SER A 220 4.19 -48.69 -10.43
N ILE A 221 2.90 -48.50 -10.18
CA ILE A 221 2.35 -47.51 -9.27
C ILE A 221 1.55 -48.23 -8.19
N THR A 222 1.89 -47.98 -6.93
CA THR A 222 1.19 -48.56 -5.78
C THR A 222 0.37 -47.49 -5.08
N GLY A 223 -0.90 -47.78 -4.83
CA GLY A 223 -1.79 -46.92 -4.08
C GLY A 223 -2.72 -47.71 -3.16
N ARG A 224 -3.27 -47.02 -2.17
CA ARG A 224 -4.29 -47.53 -1.26
C ARG A 224 -5.63 -46.93 -1.64
N PHE A 225 -6.51 -47.76 -2.18
CA PHE A 225 -7.83 -47.37 -2.69
C PHE A 225 -8.89 -48.06 -1.84
N ARG A 226 -9.74 -47.30 -1.15
CA ARG A 226 -10.78 -47.83 -0.24
C ARG A 226 -10.21 -48.84 0.77
N ASN A 227 -9.08 -48.51 1.40
CA ASN A 227 -8.34 -49.35 2.34
C ASN A 227 -7.73 -50.64 1.76
N GLN A 228 -7.76 -50.85 0.45
CA GLN A 228 -7.06 -51.96 -0.22
C GLN A 228 -5.81 -51.44 -0.92
N VAL A 229 -4.67 -52.08 -0.67
CA VAL A 229 -3.43 -51.78 -1.40
C VAL A 229 -3.47 -52.47 -2.75
N GLN A 230 -3.40 -51.70 -3.83
CA GLN A 230 -3.38 -52.19 -5.19
C GLN A 230 -2.15 -51.66 -5.93
N THR A 231 -1.48 -52.55 -6.64
CA THR A 231 -0.34 -52.23 -7.49
C THR A 231 -0.78 -52.33 -8.95
N PHE A 232 -0.54 -51.26 -9.69
CA PHE A 232 -0.81 -51.14 -11.12
C PHE A 232 0.49 -51.21 -11.89
N ASP A 233 0.52 -51.92 -13.00
CA ASP A 233 1.69 -51.91 -13.88
C ASP A 233 1.66 -50.64 -14.73
N LEU A 234 2.72 -49.83 -14.63
CA LEU A 234 2.87 -48.59 -15.37
C LEU A 234 3.46 -48.89 -16.74
N LEU A 235 2.67 -48.67 -17.79
CA LEU A 235 3.07 -48.97 -19.16
C LEU A 235 3.72 -47.75 -19.83
N ASN A 236 3.03 -46.60 -19.84
CA ASN A 236 3.56 -45.36 -20.41
C ASN A 236 3.00 -44.12 -19.70
N ILE A 237 3.82 -43.08 -19.61
CA ILE A 237 3.41 -41.71 -19.23
C ILE A 237 3.54 -40.83 -20.47
N LEU A 238 2.45 -40.18 -20.84
CA LEU A 238 2.41 -39.17 -21.91
C LEU A 238 2.43 -37.80 -21.22
N ASP A 239 3.64 -37.22 -21.14
CA ASP A 239 3.90 -35.99 -20.40
C ASP A 239 3.05 -34.81 -20.87
N PHE A 240 2.83 -33.89 -19.92
CA PHE A 240 2.24 -32.59 -20.23
C PHE A 240 3.19 -31.75 -21.11
N ASN A 241 2.61 -31.03 -22.08
CA ASN A 241 3.29 -30.01 -22.87
C ASN A 241 2.32 -28.86 -23.15
N ASN A 242 2.82 -27.62 -23.24
CA ASN A 242 2.04 -26.42 -23.51
C ASN A 242 1.28 -26.47 -24.85
N TYR A 243 1.81 -27.18 -25.85
CA TYR A 243 1.14 -27.37 -27.14
C TYR A 243 -0.05 -28.35 -27.03
N ARG A 244 0.12 -29.47 -26.32
CA ARG A 244 -0.92 -30.51 -26.19
C ARG A 244 -1.97 -30.22 -25.12
N LYS A 245 -1.63 -29.42 -24.10
CA LYS A 245 -2.50 -28.99 -22.96
C LYS A 245 -3.20 -30.14 -22.22
N ARG A 246 -2.58 -31.32 -22.18
CA ARG A 246 -3.09 -32.53 -21.51
C ARG A 246 -1.95 -33.46 -21.10
N MET A 247 -2.24 -34.36 -20.18
CA MET A 247 -1.35 -35.43 -19.69
C MET A 247 -2.13 -36.73 -19.66
N SER A 248 -1.48 -37.84 -20.03
CA SER A 248 -2.12 -39.16 -19.97
C SER A 248 -1.19 -40.20 -19.34
N VAL A 249 -1.77 -41.23 -18.72
CA VAL A 249 -1.05 -42.38 -18.18
C VAL A 249 -1.76 -43.66 -18.64
N ILE A 250 -0.96 -44.62 -19.12
CA ILE A 250 -1.43 -45.96 -19.49
C ILE A 250 -0.97 -46.93 -18.43
N ILE A 251 -1.92 -47.65 -17.85
CA ILE A 251 -1.68 -48.66 -16.82
C ILE A 251 -2.31 -50.00 -17.20
N GLN A 252 -1.80 -51.08 -16.63
CA GLN A 252 -2.41 -52.39 -16.70
C GLN A 252 -2.83 -52.84 -15.30
N ASN A 253 -4.06 -53.34 -15.19
CA ASN A 253 -4.65 -53.86 -13.96
C ASN A 253 -5.39 -55.16 -14.24
N GLN A 254 -4.98 -56.28 -13.61
CA GLN A 254 -5.66 -57.58 -13.74
C GLN A 254 -5.94 -58.00 -15.21
N GLY A 255 -5.01 -57.71 -16.12
CA GLY A 255 -5.12 -58.03 -17.54
C GLY A 255 -5.80 -56.97 -18.42
N LYS A 256 -6.44 -55.95 -17.84
CA LYS A 256 -7.03 -54.83 -18.59
C LYS A 256 -6.05 -53.67 -18.73
N ILE A 257 -5.96 -53.07 -19.91
CA ILE A 257 -5.15 -51.88 -20.16
C ILE A 257 -6.05 -50.66 -20.17
N ILE A 258 -5.75 -49.68 -19.32
CA ILE A 258 -6.56 -48.47 -19.14
C ILE A 258 -5.69 -47.26 -19.45
N LEU A 259 -6.21 -46.38 -20.31
CA LEU A 259 -5.69 -45.04 -20.56
C LEU A 259 -6.49 -44.04 -19.72
N TYR A 260 -5.79 -43.30 -18.87
CA TYR A 260 -6.34 -42.14 -18.17
C TYR A 260 -5.77 -40.86 -18.75
N CYS A 261 -6.62 -39.85 -18.95
CA CYS A 261 -6.24 -38.57 -19.52
C CYS A 261 -6.84 -37.40 -18.73
N LYS A 262 -6.03 -36.39 -18.41
CA LYS A 262 -6.46 -35.12 -17.82
C LYS A 262 -5.96 -33.95 -18.66
N GLY A 263 -6.78 -32.92 -18.88
CA GLY A 263 -6.37 -31.78 -19.68
C GLY A 263 -7.40 -30.67 -19.80
N ALA A 264 -7.14 -29.74 -20.72
CA ALA A 264 -8.06 -28.64 -21.02
C ALA A 264 -9.40 -29.12 -21.55
N ASP A 265 -10.46 -28.43 -21.17
CA ASP A 265 -11.83 -28.63 -21.67
C ASP A 265 -11.90 -28.65 -23.20
N SER A 266 -11.34 -27.63 -23.85
CA SER A 266 -11.28 -27.49 -25.31
C SER A 266 -10.54 -28.64 -26.00
N VAL A 267 -9.56 -29.26 -25.33
CA VAL A 267 -8.73 -30.33 -25.88
C VAL A 267 -9.36 -31.70 -25.64
N ILE A 268 -9.87 -31.95 -24.42
CA ILE A 268 -10.51 -33.22 -24.08
C ILE A 268 -11.82 -33.37 -24.87
N LYS A 269 -12.63 -32.31 -25.01
CA LYS A 269 -13.90 -32.32 -25.74
C LYS A 269 -13.78 -32.86 -27.17
N GLN A 270 -12.71 -32.51 -27.88
CA GLN A 270 -12.45 -32.96 -29.25
C GLN A 270 -12.08 -34.45 -29.37
N ARG A 271 -11.79 -35.11 -28.25
CA ARG A 271 -11.24 -36.48 -28.18
C ARG A 271 -12.20 -37.48 -27.52
N LEU A 272 -13.38 -37.01 -27.12
CA LEU A 272 -14.43 -37.86 -26.55
C LEU A 272 -15.14 -38.69 -27.62
N ALA A 273 -15.69 -39.83 -27.21
CA ALA A 273 -16.59 -40.61 -28.07
C ALA A 273 -17.89 -39.83 -28.35
N SER A 274 -18.47 -40.00 -29.54
CA SER A 274 -19.69 -39.28 -29.94
C SER A 274 -20.89 -39.51 -29.00
N SER A 275 -20.90 -40.64 -28.28
CA SER A 275 -21.92 -41.00 -27.27
C SER A 275 -21.87 -40.12 -26.01
N GLU A 276 -20.77 -39.43 -25.75
CA GLU A 276 -20.58 -38.61 -24.54
C GLU A 276 -21.01 -37.15 -24.72
N SER A 277 -21.61 -36.81 -25.87
CA SER A 277 -22.02 -35.44 -26.20
C SER A 277 -23.01 -34.85 -25.20
N ASP A 278 -23.98 -35.63 -24.73
CA ASP A 278 -24.98 -35.18 -23.74
C ASP A 278 -24.35 -34.87 -22.38
N ILE A 279 -23.47 -35.75 -21.88
CA ILE A 279 -22.77 -35.56 -20.60
C ILE A 279 -21.79 -34.40 -20.70
N MET A 280 -21.12 -34.25 -21.86
CA MET A 280 -20.25 -33.11 -22.12
C MET A 280 -21.03 -31.79 -22.11
N ALA A 281 -22.24 -31.74 -22.67
CA ALA A 281 -23.07 -30.53 -22.63
C ALA A 281 -23.39 -30.09 -21.20
N VAL A 282 -23.79 -31.02 -20.33
CA VAL A 282 -24.01 -30.73 -18.89
C VAL A 282 -22.71 -30.34 -18.19
N THR A 283 -21.61 -31.00 -18.53
CA THR A 283 -20.29 -30.69 -17.95
C THR A 283 -19.77 -29.33 -18.41
N ASP A 284 -20.05 -28.90 -19.64
CA ASP A 284 -19.76 -27.55 -20.15
C ASP A 284 -20.49 -26.47 -19.36
N ASP A 285 -21.76 -26.69 -19.02
CA ASP A 285 -22.51 -25.76 -18.15
C ASP A 285 -21.87 -25.66 -16.76
N HIS A 286 -21.39 -26.78 -16.22
CA HIS A 286 -20.68 -26.79 -14.94
C HIS A 286 -19.30 -26.12 -15.03
N LEU A 287 -18.54 -26.37 -16.09
CA LEU A 287 -17.25 -25.71 -16.35
C LEU A 287 -17.44 -24.20 -16.43
N HIS A 288 -18.49 -23.73 -17.11
CA HIS A 288 -18.83 -22.32 -17.17
C HIS A 288 -19.17 -21.77 -15.78
N LYS A 289 -20.00 -22.47 -15.00
CA LYS A 289 -20.35 -22.04 -13.64
C LYS A 289 -19.12 -21.93 -12.75
N VAL A 290 -18.23 -22.91 -12.79
CA VAL A 290 -17.01 -22.95 -11.98
C VAL A 290 -15.98 -21.92 -12.43
N ALA A 291 -15.85 -21.69 -13.74
CA ALA A 291 -15.00 -20.63 -14.29
C ALA A 291 -15.44 -19.24 -13.81
N THR A 292 -16.75 -18.98 -13.66
CA THR A 292 -17.25 -17.70 -13.13
C THR A 292 -16.87 -17.44 -11.67
N GLU A 293 -16.48 -18.48 -10.93
CA GLU A 293 -15.96 -18.36 -9.57
C GLU A 293 -14.43 -18.18 -9.53
N GLY A 294 -13.77 -18.08 -10.69
CA GLY A 294 -12.31 -17.92 -10.81
C GLY A 294 -11.52 -19.20 -10.53
N LEU A 295 -12.18 -20.36 -10.55
CA LEU A 295 -11.57 -21.66 -10.31
C LEU A 295 -10.92 -22.20 -11.58
N ARG A 296 -9.72 -22.77 -11.43
CA ARG A 296 -9.00 -23.46 -12.50
C ARG A 296 -9.65 -24.80 -12.77
N THR A 297 -10.00 -25.07 -14.02
CA THR A 297 -10.72 -26.29 -14.38
C THR A 297 -9.88 -27.27 -15.19
N LEU A 298 -10.09 -28.57 -15.00
CA LEU A 298 -9.55 -29.64 -15.85
C LEU A 298 -10.64 -30.67 -16.16
N CYS A 299 -10.65 -31.17 -17.39
CA CYS A 299 -11.48 -32.31 -17.77
C CYS A 299 -10.72 -33.61 -17.62
N LEU A 300 -11.44 -34.66 -17.22
CA LEU A 300 -10.92 -36.00 -16.98
C LEU A 300 -11.65 -36.99 -17.86
N ALA A 301 -10.90 -37.80 -18.60
CA ALA A 301 -11.43 -38.82 -19.48
C ALA A 301 -10.61 -40.12 -19.38
N TRP A 302 -11.23 -41.23 -19.74
CA TRP A 302 -10.57 -42.54 -19.74
C TRP A 302 -11.03 -43.42 -20.89
N LYS A 303 -10.25 -44.45 -21.20
CA LYS A 303 -10.55 -45.45 -22.22
C LYS A 303 -9.92 -46.80 -21.86
N GLU A 304 -10.65 -47.89 -22.06
CA GLU A 304 -10.09 -49.24 -22.06
C GLU A 304 -9.46 -49.53 -23.42
N LEU A 305 -8.21 -49.96 -23.43
CA LEU A 305 -7.43 -50.25 -24.64
C LEU A 305 -7.36 -51.76 -24.86
N ASN A 306 -7.54 -52.17 -26.11
CA ASN A 306 -7.29 -53.55 -26.50
C ASN A 306 -5.79 -53.84 -26.47
N GLU A 307 -5.40 -55.00 -25.92
CA GLU A 307 -3.98 -55.37 -25.78
C GLU A 307 -3.24 -55.40 -27.13
N GLY A 308 -3.90 -55.85 -28.20
CA GLY A 308 -3.34 -55.85 -29.55
C GLY A 308 -3.16 -54.45 -30.14
N GLU A 309 -4.03 -53.49 -29.82
CA GLU A 309 -3.94 -52.09 -30.24
C GLU A 309 -2.77 -51.40 -29.52
N TYR A 310 -2.70 -51.56 -28.19
CA TYR A 310 -1.62 -51.03 -27.39
C TYR A 310 -0.25 -51.59 -27.79
N ARG A 311 -0.12 -52.91 -28.00
CA ARG A 311 1.16 -53.52 -28.41
C ARG A 311 1.64 -53.01 -29.77
N LYS A 312 0.73 -52.74 -30.71
CA LYS A 312 1.08 -52.12 -32.01
C LYS A 312 1.56 -50.68 -31.82
N TRP A 313 0.82 -49.89 -31.05
CA TRP A 313 1.16 -48.50 -30.74
C TRP A 313 2.49 -48.39 -29.99
N ALA A 314 2.74 -49.23 -28.98
CA ALA A 314 3.97 -49.22 -28.19
C ALA A 314 5.21 -49.54 -29.05
N LYS A 315 5.09 -50.43 -30.04
CA LYS A 315 6.16 -50.68 -31.02
C LYS A 315 6.42 -49.44 -31.88
N GLN A 316 5.38 -48.77 -32.37
CA GLN A 316 5.52 -47.54 -33.15
C GLN A 316 6.12 -46.40 -32.31
N LEU A 317 5.72 -46.26 -31.06
CA LEU A 317 6.27 -45.27 -30.14
C LEU A 317 7.76 -45.51 -29.88
N LYS A 318 8.17 -46.77 -29.68
CA LYS A 318 9.58 -47.11 -29.52
C LYS A 318 10.40 -46.73 -30.75
N LEU A 319 9.87 -46.98 -31.96
CA LEU A 319 10.51 -46.58 -33.22
C LEU A 319 10.62 -45.06 -33.37
N ALA A 320 9.54 -44.32 -33.07
CA ALA A 320 9.52 -42.86 -33.11
C ALA A 320 10.50 -42.25 -32.08
N THR A 321 10.62 -42.85 -30.90
CA THR A 321 11.54 -42.39 -29.84
C THR A 321 13.00 -42.54 -30.24
N THR A 322 13.32 -43.56 -31.05
CA THR A 322 14.66 -43.78 -31.61
C THR A 322 14.96 -42.99 -32.88
N SER A 323 13.99 -42.25 -33.43
CA SER A 323 14.18 -41.44 -34.64
C SER A 323 15.09 -40.23 -34.37
N MET A 324 15.97 -39.92 -35.32
CA MET A 324 16.87 -38.75 -35.28
C MET A 324 16.24 -37.49 -35.89
N GLN A 325 15.20 -37.63 -36.72
CA GLN A 325 14.51 -36.53 -37.41
C GLN A 325 13.05 -36.44 -36.99
N ASN A 326 12.55 -35.21 -36.74
CA ASN A 326 11.17 -34.88 -36.37
C ASN A 326 10.59 -35.77 -35.26
N ARG A 327 11.44 -36.17 -34.30
CA ARG A 327 11.07 -37.07 -33.20
C ARG A 327 9.87 -36.56 -32.41
N GLU A 328 9.85 -35.28 -32.06
CA GLU A 328 8.77 -34.70 -31.23
C GLU A 328 7.42 -34.71 -31.96
N GLU A 329 7.37 -34.30 -33.23
CA GLU A 329 6.14 -34.35 -34.03
C GLU A 329 5.62 -35.78 -34.24
N GLN A 330 6.51 -36.75 -34.44
CA GLN A 330 6.13 -38.16 -34.60
C GLN A 330 5.53 -38.73 -33.31
N ILE A 331 6.15 -38.40 -32.16
CA ILE A 331 5.65 -38.80 -30.84
C ILE A 331 4.29 -38.15 -30.58
N ASP A 332 4.15 -36.85 -30.85
CA ASP A 332 2.90 -36.12 -30.62
C ASP A 332 1.75 -36.66 -31.48
N LYS A 333 2.01 -37.04 -32.74
CA LYS A 333 1.02 -37.73 -33.60
C LYS A 333 0.59 -39.08 -33.02
N LEU A 334 1.53 -39.89 -32.55
CA LEU A 334 1.21 -41.18 -31.94
C LEU A 334 0.40 -41.01 -30.65
N TYR A 335 0.73 -40.00 -29.85
CA TYR A 335 -0.03 -39.68 -28.66
C TYR A 335 -1.45 -39.22 -29.00
N GLU A 336 -1.60 -38.37 -30.03
CA GLU A 336 -2.89 -37.94 -30.57
C GLU A 336 -3.78 -39.12 -30.98
N ASP A 337 -3.21 -40.15 -31.59
CA ASP A 337 -3.95 -41.28 -32.12
C ASP A 337 -4.50 -42.22 -31.03
N ILE A 338 -3.73 -42.46 -29.96
CA ILE A 338 -4.19 -43.33 -28.87
C ILE A 338 -5.22 -42.64 -27.96
N GLU A 339 -5.17 -41.31 -27.86
CA GLU A 339 -6.03 -40.47 -27.01
C GLU A 339 -7.40 -40.15 -27.66
N LYS A 340 -7.85 -40.90 -28.68
CA LYS A 340 -9.17 -40.71 -29.34
C LYS A 340 -10.25 -41.65 -28.80
N ASN A 341 -11.51 -41.19 -28.89
CA ASN A 341 -12.73 -41.92 -28.50
C ASN A 341 -12.76 -42.28 -27.01
N MET A 342 -12.44 -41.33 -26.14
CA MET A 342 -12.45 -41.53 -24.68
C MET A 342 -13.84 -41.28 -24.06
N LYS A 343 -14.10 -41.91 -22.91
CA LYS A 343 -15.28 -41.68 -22.08
C LYS A 343 -15.01 -40.53 -21.09
N LEU A 344 -15.94 -39.60 -20.95
CA LEU A 344 -15.80 -38.47 -20.02
C LEU A 344 -16.14 -38.92 -18.58
N LEU A 345 -15.18 -38.78 -17.66
CA LEU A 345 -15.44 -38.98 -16.22
C LEU A 345 -16.05 -37.72 -15.61
N GLY A 346 -15.56 -36.56 -16.02
CA GLY A 346 -16.06 -35.28 -15.56
C GLY A 346 -15.00 -34.19 -15.53
N MET A 347 -15.08 -33.30 -14.54
CA MET A 347 -14.14 -32.19 -14.37
C MET A 347 -13.75 -31.96 -12.91
N THR A 348 -12.60 -31.33 -12.72
CA THR A 348 -12.12 -30.81 -11.43
C THR A 348 -12.05 -29.29 -11.43
N ALA A 349 -12.09 -28.72 -10.23
CA ALA A 349 -11.97 -27.29 -10.00
C ALA A 349 -11.01 -27.02 -8.84
N ILE A 350 -9.94 -26.28 -9.12
CA ILE A 350 -8.90 -25.92 -8.17
C ILE A 350 -8.92 -24.41 -7.96
N GLU A 351 -8.90 -23.98 -6.72
CA GLU A 351 -8.76 -22.57 -6.35
C GLU A 351 -7.29 -22.23 -6.10
N ASP A 352 -6.79 -21.19 -6.77
CA ASP A 352 -5.56 -20.49 -6.38
C ASP A 352 -5.92 -19.52 -5.26
N LYS A 353 -5.69 -19.94 -4.02
CA LYS A 353 -6.24 -19.26 -2.86
C LYS A 353 -5.62 -17.88 -2.68
N LEU A 354 -6.45 -16.84 -2.67
CA LEU A 354 -6.04 -15.47 -2.35
C LEU A 354 -5.56 -15.36 -0.89
N GLN A 355 -4.70 -14.38 -0.59
CA GLN A 355 -4.47 -14.00 0.80
C GLN A 355 -5.77 -13.50 1.45
N ASP A 356 -5.88 -13.69 2.77
CA ASP A 356 -7.10 -13.33 3.49
C ASP A 356 -7.36 -11.82 3.39
N GLY A 357 -8.57 -11.43 2.99
CA GLY A 357 -8.97 -10.02 2.93
C GLY A 357 -8.47 -9.24 1.70
N VAL A 358 -7.86 -9.89 0.71
CA VAL A 358 -7.38 -9.23 -0.53
C VAL A 358 -8.51 -8.56 -1.31
N PRO A 359 -9.65 -9.23 -1.60
CA PRO A 359 -10.74 -8.60 -2.37
C PRO A 359 -11.31 -7.36 -1.68
N GLU A 360 -11.53 -7.43 -0.37
CA GLU A 360 -12.05 -6.31 0.42
C GLU A 360 -11.05 -5.14 0.48
N CYS A 361 -9.76 -5.45 0.58
CA CYS A 361 -8.69 -4.46 0.57
C CYS A 361 -8.63 -3.72 -0.77
N ILE A 362 -8.57 -4.45 -1.89
CA ILE A 362 -8.54 -3.87 -3.25
C ILE A 362 -9.76 -2.99 -3.50
N GLU A 363 -10.95 -3.43 -3.09
CA GLU A 363 -12.18 -2.67 -3.24
C GLU A 363 -12.13 -1.33 -2.48
N LYS A 364 -11.63 -1.32 -1.23
CA LYS A 364 -11.48 -0.10 -0.44
C LYS A 364 -10.42 0.84 -1.01
N LEU A 365 -9.28 0.31 -1.47
CA LEU A 365 -8.22 1.11 -2.11
C LEU A 365 -8.71 1.73 -3.43
N THR A 366 -9.48 0.98 -4.22
CA THR A 366 -10.10 1.50 -5.45
C THR A 366 -11.12 2.60 -5.14
N ARG A 367 -11.92 2.45 -4.07
CA ARG A 367 -12.82 3.51 -3.57
C ARG A 367 -12.08 4.76 -3.07
N ALA A 368 -10.83 4.61 -2.62
CA ALA A 368 -9.93 5.71 -2.30
C ALA A 368 -9.30 6.37 -3.54
N GLN A 369 -9.72 5.98 -4.75
CA GLN A 369 -9.17 6.45 -6.03
C GLN A 369 -7.69 6.07 -6.22
N ILE A 370 -7.26 4.95 -5.64
CA ILE A 370 -5.93 4.37 -5.89
C ILE A 370 -6.05 3.36 -7.03
N LYS A 371 -5.27 3.55 -8.09
CA LYS A 371 -5.22 2.62 -9.23
C LYS A 371 -4.25 1.49 -8.93
N ILE A 372 -4.70 0.25 -9.10
CA ILE A 372 -3.90 -0.93 -8.82
C ILE A 372 -3.54 -1.60 -10.14
N TRP A 373 -2.26 -1.82 -10.36
CA TRP A 373 -1.70 -2.47 -11.53
C TRP A 373 -1.06 -3.79 -11.11
N MET A 374 -1.46 -4.89 -11.72
CA MET A 374 -0.92 -6.21 -11.43
C MET A 374 0.20 -6.54 -12.42
N LEU A 375 1.42 -6.75 -11.95
CA LEU A 375 2.58 -7.05 -12.78
C LEU A 375 3.09 -8.46 -12.45
N THR A 376 2.79 -9.45 -13.31
CA THR A 376 3.05 -10.86 -13.00
C THR A 376 3.81 -11.60 -14.10
N GLY A 377 4.64 -12.57 -13.71
CA GLY A 377 5.29 -13.52 -14.61
C GLY A 377 4.34 -14.59 -15.16
N ASP A 378 3.10 -14.65 -14.67
CA ASP A 378 2.13 -15.67 -15.06
C ASP A 378 1.51 -15.46 -16.45
N LYS A 379 0.86 -16.52 -16.95
CA LYS A 379 0.07 -16.49 -18.18
C LYS A 379 -1.15 -15.59 -18.03
N ILE A 380 -1.66 -15.10 -19.18
CA ILE A 380 -2.82 -14.22 -19.27
C ILE A 380 -4.04 -14.81 -18.55
N GLU A 381 -4.36 -16.08 -18.82
CA GLU A 381 -5.58 -16.70 -18.32
C GLU A 381 -5.58 -16.79 -16.78
N THR A 382 -4.41 -17.10 -16.20
CA THR A 382 -4.23 -17.14 -14.74
C THR A 382 -4.35 -15.74 -14.14
N ALA A 383 -3.71 -14.74 -14.75
CA ALA A 383 -3.73 -13.37 -14.25
C ALA A 383 -5.13 -12.75 -14.33
N GLU A 384 -5.87 -13.03 -15.41
CA GLU A 384 -7.26 -12.63 -15.61
C GLU A 384 -8.17 -13.27 -14.54
N ASN A 385 -8.05 -14.58 -14.32
CA ASN A 385 -8.81 -15.28 -13.27
C ASN A 385 -8.55 -14.69 -11.88
N VAL A 386 -7.28 -14.46 -11.52
CA VAL A 386 -6.94 -13.81 -10.25
C VAL A 386 -7.47 -12.38 -10.19
N GLY A 387 -7.42 -11.63 -11.31
CA GLY A 387 -7.99 -10.30 -11.44
C GLY A 387 -9.49 -10.25 -11.12
N TYR A 388 -10.26 -11.24 -11.57
CA TYR A 388 -11.67 -11.38 -11.19
C TYR A 388 -11.85 -11.80 -9.73
N SER A 389 -11.11 -12.81 -9.26
CA SER A 389 -11.20 -13.30 -7.88
C SER A 389 -10.91 -12.21 -6.85
N CYS A 390 -9.95 -11.32 -7.14
CA CYS A 390 -9.56 -10.21 -6.26
C CYS A 390 -10.39 -8.92 -6.49
N ARG A 391 -11.38 -8.95 -7.40
CA ARG A 391 -12.22 -7.81 -7.79
C ARG A 391 -11.46 -6.62 -8.37
N LEU A 392 -10.26 -6.86 -8.90
CA LEU A 392 -9.54 -5.88 -9.70
C LEU A 392 -10.22 -5.71 -11.06
N LEU A 393 -10.68 -6.81 -11.64
CA LEU A 393 -11.54 -6.87 -12.81
C LEU A 393 -13.00 -7.05 -12.39
N THR A 394 -13.90 -6.40 -13.10
CA THR A 394 -15.35 -6.55 -12.94
C THR A 394 -15.99 -6.77 -14.29
N ASN A 395 -17.12 -7.49 -14.33
CA ASN A 395 -17.82 -7.78 -15.58
C ASN A 395 -18.39 -6.53 -16.28
N GLU A 396 -18.47 -5.40 -15.58
CA GLU A 396 -18.86 -4.10 -16.12
C GLU A 396 -17.72 -3.41 -16.88
N MET A 397 -16.48 -3.90 -16.74
CA MET A 397 -15.31 -3.35 -17.40
C MET A 397 -15.14 -3.92 -18.81
N MET A 398 -14.77 -3.05 -19.75
CA MET A 398 -14.32 -3.46 -21.08
C MET A 398 -12.83 -3.81 -21.00
N ILE A 399 -12.50 -5.07 -21.28
CA ILE A 399 -11.11 -5.57 -21.22
C ILE A 399 -10.50 -5.53 -22.62
N HIS A 400 -9.44 -4.75 -22.79
CA HIS A 400 -8.63 -4.74 -24.01
C HIS A 400 -7.41 -5.64 -23.80
N LYS A 401 -7.29 -6.69 -24.61
CA LYS A 401 -6.18 -7.65 -24.56
C LYS A 401 -5.20 -7.37 -25.70
N ILE A 402 -3.93 -7.20 -25.37
CA ILE A 402 -2.82 -7.01 -26.31
C ILE A 402 -1.84 -8.16 -26.11
N ASP A 403 -1.94 -9.16 -27.00
CA ASP A 403 -1.07 -10.33 -27.04
C ASP A 403 -0.54 -10.51 -28.47
N VAL A 404 0.46 -9.69 -28.81
CA VAL A 404 1.08 -9.62 -30.14
C VAL A 404 2.59 -9.42 -29.98
N ASP A 405 3.36 -9.92 -30.95
CA ASP A 405 4.82 -9.99 -30.85
C ASP A 405 5.55 -8.99 -31.75
N THR A 406 4.84 -8.25 -32.60
CA THR A 406 5.44 -7.26 -33.52
C THR A 406 5.05 -5.83 -33.16
N GLU A 407 5.98 -4.88 -33.37
CA GLU A 407 5.78 -3.47 -33.03
C GLU A 407 4.60 -2.83 -33.77
N ASP A 408 4.44 -3.13 -35.06
CA ASP A 408 3.34 -2.61 -35.89
C ASP A 408 1.97 -3.12 -35.42
N GLU A 409 1.89 -4.39 -34.97
CA GLU A 409 0.65 -4.94 -34.42
C GLU A 409 0.32 -4.30 -33.07
N VAL A 410 1.32 -4.05 -32.22
CA VAL A 410 1.13 -3.35 -30.94
C VAL A 410 0.64 -1.92 -31.20
N ALA A 411 1.25 -1.20 -32.13
CA ALA A 411 0.83 0.15 -32.51
C ALA A 411 -0.63 0.17 -32.98
N ASN A 412 -0.99 -0.77 -33.87
CA ASN A 412 -2.37 -0.90 -34.35
C ASN A 412 -3.35 -1.28 -33.24
N ALA A 413 -2.96 -2.13 -32.28
CA ALA A 413 -3.79 -2.51 -31.14
C ALA A 413 -4.03 -1.34 -30.18
N LEU A 414 -3.00 -0.55 -29.89
CA LEU A 414 -3.11 0.66 -29.08
C LEU A 414 -3.98 1.72 -29.77
N GLU A 415 -3.84 1.88 -31.09
CA GLU A 415 -4.66 2.82 -31.85
C GLU A 415 -6.14 2.42 -31.88
N ARG A 416 -6.43 1.13 -32.04
CA ARG A 416 -7.81 0.61 -31.90
C ARG A 416 -8.36 0.91 -30.50
N PHE A 417 -7.56 0.67 -29.47
CA PHE A 417 -7.97 0.96 -28.10
C PHE A 417 -8.27 2.46 -27.89
N ARG A 418 -7.43 3.34 -28.44
CA ARG A 418 -7.65 4.80 -28.43
C ARG A 418 -8.98 5.18 -29.06
N VAL A 419 -9.25 4.65 -30.25
CA VAL A 419 -10.49 4.89 -30.99
C VAL A 419 -11.72 4.37 -30.23
N ASP A 420 -11.61 3.24 -29.53
CA ASP A 420 -12.71 2.69 -28.73
C ASP A 420 -13.04 3.58 -27.52
N ILE A 421 -12.02 4.16 -26.86
CA ILE A 421 -12.24 5.12 -25.77
C ILE A 421 -12.88 6.41 -26.30
N GLU A 422 -12.41 6.93 -27.44
CA GLU A 422 -12.93 8.17 -28.02
C GLU A 422 -14.38 8.03 -28.53
N LYS A 423 -14.73 6.89 -29.14
CA LYS A 423 -16.08 6.64 -29.68
C LYS A 423 -17.13 6.45 -28.60
N MET A 424 -16.76 5.88 -27.46
CA MET A 424 -17.68 5.61 -26.37
C MET A 424 -17.65 6.76 -25.36
N ASN A 425 -18.46 7.79 -25.64
CA ASN A 425 -18.74 8.95 -24.76
C ASN A 425 -19.45 8.60 -23.42
N ARG A 426 -19.39 7.33 -22.98
CA ARG A 426 -19.99 6.83 -21.73
C ARG A 426 -18.90 6.63 -20.67
N PRO A 427 -19.24 6.75 -19.37
CA PRO A 427 -18.34 6.44 -18.26
C PRO A 427 -18.21 4.91 -18.09
N GLN A 428 -17.80 4.20 -19.15
CA GLN A 428 -17.42 2.80 -19.03
C GLN A 428 -16.00 2.70 -18.44
N SER A 429 -15.80 1.62 -17.68
CA SER A 429 -14.53 1.37 -17.00
C SER A 429 -13.69 0.49 -17.89
N TYR A 430 -12.52 0.95 -18.32
CA TYR A 430 -11.62 0.15 -19.14
C TYR A 430 -10.60 -0.59 -18.28
N SER A 431 -10.20 -1.78 -18.72
CA SER A 431 -9.02 -2.48 -18.21
C SER A 431 -8.14 -2.95 -19.36
N LEU A 432 -6.83 -2.89 -19.15
CA LEU A 432 -5.83 -3.28 -20.14
C LEU A 432 -5.11 -4.55 -19.67
N LEU A 433 -5.04 -5.54 -20.55
CA LEU A 433 -4.26 -6.77 -20.37
C LEU A 433 -3.19 -6.82 -21.45
N ILE A 434 -1.91 -6.86 -21.07
CA ILE A 434 -0.78 -6.82 -22.01
C ILE A 434 0.27 -7.89 -21.67
N THR A 435 0.79 -8.58 -22.68
CA THR A 435 1.87 -9.57 -22.49
C THR A 435 3.25 -8.93 -22.48
N GLY A 436 4.23 -9.62 -21.88
CA GLY A 436 5.61 -9.15 -21.80
C GLY A 436 6.29 -8.93 -23.15
N SER A 437 5.92 -9.67 -24.20
CA SER A 437 6.40 -9.44 -25.57
C SER A 437 5.82 -8.16 -26.15
N ALA A 438 4.49 -7.98 -26.08
CA ALA A 438 3.83 -6.75 -26.50
C ALA A 438 4.30 -5.52 -25.71
N LEU A 439 4.51 -5.68 -24.39
CA LEU A 439 4.96 -4.61 -23.50
C LEU A 439 6.35 -4.10 -23.87
N LEU A 440 7.24 -4.99 -24.33
CA LEU A 440 8.59 -4.59 -24.77
C LEU A 440 8.51 -3.57 -25.91
N HIS A 441 7.62 -3.79 -26.89
CA HIS A 441 7.37 -2.86 -27.98
C HIS A 441 6.56 -1.64 -27.54
N ALA A 442 5.60 -1.80 -26.61
CA ALA A 442 4.82 -0.69 -26.07
C ALA A 442 5.67 0.30 -25.25
N LEU A 443 6.78 -0.17 -24.66
CA LEU A 443 7.76 0.65 -23.93
C LEU A 443 8.83 1.30 -24.84
N SER A 444 8.79 1.05 -26.16
CA SER A 444 9.67 1.72 -27.12
C SER A 444 9.44 3.23 -27.17
N ASP A 445 10.44 3.99 -27.60
CA ASP A 445 10.37 5.46 -27.61
C ASP A 445 9.21 6.03 -28.45
N GLY A 446 8.76 5.31 -29.49
CA GLY A 446 7.64 5.71 -30.33
C GLY A 446 6.26 5.48 -29.71
N LEU A 447 6.08 4.41 -28.94
CA LEU A 447 4.76 3.99 -28.42
C LEU A 447 4.57 4.25 -26.92
N LYS A 448 5.64 4.50 -26.15
CA LYS A 448 5.59 4.66 -24.69
C LYS A 448 4.61 5.72 -24.20
N LEU A 449 4.49 6.84 -24.92
CA LEU A 449 3.60 7.93 -24.53
C LEU A 449 2.14 7.56 -24.80
N THR A 450 1.86 6.92 -25.93
CA THR A 450 0.53 6.40 -26.26
C THR A 450 0.10 5.33 -25.27
N PHE A 451 0.99 4.39 -24.95
CA PHE A 451 0.74 3.37 -23.93
C PHE A 451 0.46 4.00 -22.55
N LEU A 452 1.25 5.00 -22.14
CA LEU A 452 1.04 5.72 -20.89
C LEU A 452 -0.33 6.41 -20.84
N GLU A 453 -0.71 7.13 -21.89
CA GLU A 453 -1.99 7.83 -21.96
C GLU A 453 -3.16 6.84 -21.82
N LEU A 454 -3.16 5.77 -22.61
CA LEU A 454 -4.23 4.77 -22.61
C LEU A 454 -4.31 3.98 -21.29
N SER A 455 -3.15 3.59 -20.75
CA SER A 455 -3.08 2.85 -19.48
C SER A 455 -3.52 3.70 -18.29
N THR A 456 -3.26 5.01 -18.29
CA THR A 456 -3.73 5.91 -17.22
C THR A 456 -5.24 6.14 -17.25
N GLN A 457 -5.91 5.94 -18.37
CA GLN A 457 -7.38 6.02 -18.45
C GLN A 457 -8.06 4.73 -17.95
N CYS A 458 -7.33 3.62 -17.87
CA CYS A 458 -7.82 2.36 -17.34
C CYS A 458 -8.01 2.42 -15.81
N LYS A 459 -9.02 1.71 -15.30
CA LYS A 459 -9.18 1.49 -13.85
C LYS A 459 -8.16 0.51 -13.30
N ALA A 460 -7.83 -0.51 -14.09
CA ALA A 460 -6.88 -1.55 -13.75
C ALA A 460 -6.06 -1.95 -14.99
N VAL A 461 -4.77 -2.22 -14.78
CA VAL A 461 -3.86 -2.72 -15.82
C VAL A 461 -3.21 -3.99 -15.31
N ILE A 462 -3.20 -5.04 -16.14
CA ILE A 462 -2.60 -6.33 -15.81
C ILE A 462 -1.53 -6.63 -16.87
N CYS A 463 -0.28 -6.69 -16.45
CA CYS A 463 0.84 -7.09 -17.30
C CYS A 463 1.21 -8.55 -16.99
N CYS A 464 1.17 -9.40 -18.01
CA CYS A 464 1.39 -10.83 -17.91
C CYS A 464 2.71 -11.24 -18.54
N ARG A 465 3.32 -12.34 -18.08
CA ARG A 465 4.65 -12.82 -18.53
C ARG A 465 5.73 -11.74 -18.53
N VAL A 466 5.70 -10.84 -17.56
CA VAL A 466 6.70 -9.76 -17.45
C VAL A 466 7.93 -10.20 -16.68
N THR A 467 9.10 -9.81 -17.18
CA THR A 467 10.38 -10.00 -16.48
C THR A 467 10.56 -8.98 -15.35
N PRO A 468 11.41 -9.23 -14.34
CA PRO A 468 11.72 -8.27 -13.28
C PRO A 468 12.11 -6.88 -13.80
N LEU A 469 12.95 -6.84 -14.85
CA LEU A 469 13.37 -5.59 -15.48
C LEU A 469 12.19 -4.82 -16.08
N GLN A 470 11.28 -5.51 -16.76
CA GLN A 470 10.08 -4.88 -17.33
C GLN A 470 9.15 -4.35 -16.25
N LYS A 471 9.01 -5.05 -15.10
CA LYS A 471 8.24 -4.52 -13.97
C LYS A 471 8.78 -3.16 -13.53
N ALA A 472 10.10 -3.05 -13.34
CA ALA A 472 10.75 -1.79 -12.97
C ALA A 472 10.58 -0.69 -14.02
N GLN A 473 10.65 -1.03 -15.33
CA GLN A 473 10.43 -0.07 -16.42
C GLN A 473 9.01 0.51 -16.43
N VAL A 474 7.99 -0.31 -16.15
CA VAL A 474 6.60 0.17 -16.05
C VAL A 474 6.44 1.15 -14.89
N VAL A 475 7.00 0.84 -13.72
CA VAL A 475 7.00 1.75 -12.57
C VAL A 475 7.70 3.06 -12.90
N GLU A 476 8.86 2.98 -13.54
CA GLU A 476 9.65 4.14 -13.95
C GLU A 476 8.90 5.07 -14.93
N LEU A 477 8.19 4.49 -15.90
CA LEU A 477 7.41 5.23 -16.89
C LEU A 477 6.32 6.08 -16.20
N ILE A 478 5.56 5.48 -15.28
CA ILE A 478 4.50 6.20 -14.56
C ILE A 478 5.10 7.26 -13.64
N MET A 479 6.16 6.90 -12.92
CA MET A 479 6.83 7.79 -11.98
C MET A 479 7.37 9.05 -12.67
N LYS A 480 8.06 8.91 -13.80
CA LYS A 480 8.67 10.05 -14.51
C LYS A 480 7.64 10.97 -15.16
N ASN A 481 6.52 10.43 -15.64
CA ASN A 481 5.63 11.17 -16.53
C ASN A 481 4.35 11.69 -15.86
N GLN A 482 3.86 11.10 -14.76
CA GLN A 482 2.57 11.47 -14.15
C GLN A 482 2.68 12.42 -12.95
N GLN A 483 3.88 12.69 -12.41
CA GLN A 483 4.07 13.52 -11.20
C GLN A 483 3.19 13.06 -10.02
N VAL A 484 3.12 11.74 -9.81
CA VAL A 484 2.30 11.09 -8.79
C VAL A 484 3.17 10.21 -7.89
N ILE A 485 2.74 10.03 -6.64
CA ILE A 485 3.37 9.09 -5.72
C ILE A 485 2.92 7.66 -6.05
N THR A 486 3.91 6.78 -6.18
CA THR A 486 3.75 5.38 -6.59
C THR A 486 4.22 4.46 -5.47
N LEU A 487 3.47 3.37 -5.26
CA LEU A 487 3.83 2.30 -4.33
C LEU A 487 4.03 1.00 -5.10
N ALA A 488 5.04 0.23 -4.75
CA ALA A 488 5.25 -1.13 -5.25
C ALA A 488 5.19 -2.13 -4.09
N ILE A 489 4.51 -3.26 -4.29
CA ILE A 489 4.36 -4.34 -3.30
C ILE A 489 4.69 -5.70 -3.90
N GLY A 490 5.51 -6.48 -3.18
CA GLY A 490 5.97 -7.80 -3.58
C GLY A 490 6.51 -8.61 -2.40
N ASP A 491 6.73 -9.91 -2.59
CA ASP A 491 7.27 -10.82 -1.57
C ASP A 491 8.63 -11.45 -1.96
N GLY A 492 8.89 -11.60 -3.25
CA GLY A 492 10.02 -12.32 -3.80
C GLY A 492 11.19 -11.47 -4.29
N ALA A 493 12.29 -12.13 -4.65
CA ALA A 493 13.48 -11.53 -5.25
C ALA A 493 13.19 -10.81 -6.59
N ASN A 494 12.21 -11.36 -7.32
CA ASN A 494 11.78 -10.84 -8.63
C ASN A 494 11.17 -9.43 -8.54
N ASP A 495 10.70 -9.04 -7.35
CA ASP A 495 10.02 -7.77 -7.14
C ASP A 495 10.94 -6.69 -6.56
N VAL A 496 12.16 -7.05 -6.14
CA VAL A 496 13.11 -6.10 -5.54
C VAL A 496 13.37 -4.90 -6.46
N SER A 497 13.57 -5.16 -7.76
CA SER A 497 13.79 -4.09 -8.75
C SER A 497 12.58 -3.18 -8.94
N MET A 498 11.37 -3.72 -8.83
CA MET A 498 10.11 -2.97 -8.89
C MET A 498 9.92 -2.13 -7.62
N ILE A 499 10.18 -2.71 -6.45
CA ILE A 499 10.10 -2.09 -5.12
C ILE A 499 11.06 -0.91 -5.03
N GLN A 500 12.33 -1.11 -5.41
CA GLN A 500 13.36 -0.06 -5.34
C GLN A 500 13.14 1.08 -6.34
N LYS A 501 12.33 0.86 -7.38
CA LYS A 501 12.07 1.88 -8.41
C LYS A 501 10.88 2.77 -8.08
N ALA A 502 9.94 2.31 -7.26
CA ALA A 502 8.81 3.11 -6.81
C ALA A 502 9.26 4.15 -5.77
N HIS A 503 8.41 5.15 -5.50
CA HIS A 503 8.66 6.09 -4.40
C HIS A 503 8.62 5.40 -3.05
N ILE A 504 7.70 4.43 -2.89
CA ILE A 504 7.53 3.65 -1.67
C ILE A 504 7.51 2.16 -2.00
N GLY A 505 8.39 1.42 -1.36
CA GLY A 505 8.45 -0.03 -1.42
C GLY A 505 7.80 -0.72 -0.23
N VAL A 506 6.89 -1.66 -0.48
CA VAL A 506 6.30 -2.53 0.56
C VAL A 506 6.69 -3.99 0.32
N GLY A 507 7.36 -4.60 1.29
CA GLY A 507 7.71 -6.02 1.28
C GLY A 507 6.69 -6.84 2.07
N ILE A 508 6.18 -7.91 1.47
CA ILE A 508 5.42 -8.93 2.20
C ILE A 508 6.40 -9.98 2.72
N SER A 509 6.32 -10.29 4.00
CA SER A 509 7.12 -11.37 4.60
C SER A 509 6.51 -12.74 4.27
N GLY A 510 6.82 -13.26 3.07
CA GLY A 510 6.34 -14.55 2.57
C GLY A 510 7.27 -15.74 2.86
N GLN A 511 6.93 -16.90 2.27
CA GLN A 511 7.72 -18.14 2.40
C GLN A 511 8.89 -18.23 1.41
N GLU A 512 8.88 -17.44 0.32
CA GLU A 512 9.91 -17.46 -0.74
C GLU A 512 11.22 -16.74 -0.36
N GLY A 513 11.31 -16.22 0.87
CA GLY A 513 12.51 -15.59 1.43
C GLY A 513 12.24 -14.19 1.98
N ARG A 514 13.29 -13.53 2.49
CA ARG A 514 13.19 -12.18 3.08
C ARG A 514 13.77 -11.07 2.19
N GLN A 515 14.09 -11.36 0.93
CA GLN A 515 14.81 -10.41 0.07
C GLN A 515 13.99 -9.15 -0.25
N ALA A 516 12.71 -9.28 -0.61
CA ALA A 516 11.82 -8.14 -0.82
C ALA A 516 11.68 -7.27 0.44
N VAL A 517 11.49 -7.92 1.60
CA VAL A 517 11.40 -7.26 2.91
C VAL A 517 12.66 -6.47 3.25
N LEU A 518 13.84 -7.02 2.94
CA LEU A 518 15.11 -6.35 3.19
C LEU A 518 15.32 -5.11 2.30
N ALA A 519 14.78 -5.13 1.09
CA ALA A 519 14.87 -4.05 0.12
C ALA A 519 13.72 -3.02 0.19
N SER A 520 12.68 -3.28 0.99
CA SER A 520 11.49 -2.44 1.12
C SER A 520 11.58 -1.39 2.23
N ASP A 521 10.84 -0.29 2.09
CA ASP A 521 10.67 0.75 3.10
C ASP A 521 9.73 0.33 4.23
N TYR A 522 8.70 -0.44 3.90
CA TYR A 522 7.74 -0.99 4.86
C TYR A 522 7.64 -2.50 4.69
N SER A 523 7.63 -3.22 5.80
CA SER A 523 7.40 -4.66 5.83
C SER A 523 6.05 -4.96 6.46
N ILE A 524 5.22 -5.76 5.80
CA ILE A 524 3.94 -6.24 6.35
C ILE A 524 3.85 -7.77 6.23
N GLY A 525 3.04 -8.40 7.08
CA GLY A 525 2.85 -9.86 7.05
C GLY A 525 1.90 -10.36 5.96
N GLN A 526 0.91 -9.56 5.57
CA GLN A 526 -0.12 -9.91 4.58
C GLN A 526 -0.59 -8.68 3.82
N PHE A 527 -1.10 -8.88 2.60
CA PHE A 527 -1.60 -7.80 1.73
C PHE A 527 -2.73 -6.98 2.37
N ARG A 528 -3.63 -7.61 3.14
CA ARG A 528 -4.76 -6.91 3.79
C ARG A 528 -4.34 -5.76 4.71
N TYR A 529 -3.12 -5.78 5.24
CA TYR A 529 -2.64 -4.71 6.12
C TYR A 529 -2.32 -3.43 5.35
N LEU A 530 -2.20 -3.50 4.02
CA LEU A 530 -2.04 -2.33 3.16
C LEU A 530 -3.23 -1.36 3.31
N GLU A 531 -4.45 -1.87 3.46
CA GLU A 531 -5.64 -1.06 3.76
C GLU A 531 -5.42 -0.17 4.98
N ARG A 532 -4.90 -0.74 6.06
CA ARG A 532 -4.69 -0.03 7.32
C ARG A 532 -3.47 0.87 7.28
N LEU A 533 -2.38 0.42 6.66
CA LEU A 533 -1.17 1.19 6.46
C LEU A 533 -1.47 2.50 5.70
N LEU A 534 -2.24 2.42 4.60
CA LEU A 534 -2.53 3.59 3.78
C LEU A 534 -3.69 4.44 4.33
N LEU A 535 -4.87 3.83 4.53
CA LEU A 535 -6.10 4.57 4.85
C LEU A 535 -6.13 5.10 6.28
N VAL A 536 -5.31 4.55 7.19
CA VAL A 536 -5.20 5.02 8.58
C VAL A 536 -3.87 5.73 8.79
N HIS A 537 -2.75 5.01 8.73
CA HIS A 537 -1.44 5.59 9.08
C HIS A 537 -0.99 6.64 8.07
N GLY A 538 -0.98 6.33 6.78
CA GLY A 538 -0.58 7.28 5.74
C GLY A 538 -1.43 8.55 5.74
N ARG A 539 -2.77 8.39 5.77
CA ARG A 539 -3.69 9.52 5.86
C ARG A 539 -3.46 10.38 7.12
N TRP A 540 -3.29 9.76 8.28
CA TRP A 540 -3.02 10.50 9.52
C TRP A 540 -1.67 11.21 9.47
N SER A 541 -0.61 10.53 9.02
CA SER A 541 0.73 11.11 8.88
C SER A 541 0.73 12.34 7.98
N TYR A 542 0.08 12.25 6.80
CA TYR A 542 -0.08 13.38 5.88
C TYR A 542 -0.81 14.58 6.52
N ILE A 543 -1.94 14.34 7.19
CA ILE A 543 -2.70 15.42 7.84
C ILE A 543 -1.89 16.05 8.98
N ARG A 544 -1.25 15.22 9.80
CA ARG A 544 -0.44 15.66 10.95
C ARG A 544 0.74 16.51 10.51
N ILE A 545 1.51 16.06 9.52
CA ILE A 545 2.67 16.81 9.03
C ILE A 545 2.24 18.12 8.36
N SER A 546 1.14 18.09 7.60
CA SER A 546 0.59 19.29 6.94
C SER A 546 0.19 20.35 7.96
N LYS A 547 -0.53 19.95 9.03
CA LYS A 547 -0.88 20.86 10.12
C LYS A 547 0.36 21.33 10.88
N PHE A 548 1.29 20.42 11.19
CA PHE A 548 2.54 20.77 11.86
C PHE A 548 3.29 21.85 11.09
N LEU A 549 3.54 21.66 9.79
CA LEU A 549 4.23 22.62 8.92
C LEU A 549 3.49 23.95 8.88
N ARG A 550 2.16 23.92 8.71
CA ARG A 550 1.31 25.12 8.71
C ARG A 550 1.49 25.95 9.98
N TYR A 551 1.40 25.32 11.15
CA TYR A 551 1.56 26.01 12.44
C TYR A 551 3.00 26.43 12.70
N PHE A 552 3.96 25.60 12.32
CA PHE A 552 5.36 25.87 12.54
C PHE A 552 5.82 27.09 11.74
N PHE A 553 5.39 27.24 10.49
CA PHE A 553 5.67 28.48 9.74
C PHE A 553 4.91 29.67 10.31
N TYR A 554 3.63 29.53 10.64
CA TYR A 554 2.84 30.61 11.24
C TYR A 554 3.49 31.20 12.49
N LYS A 555 3.87 30.37 13.47
CA LYS A 555 4.48 30.84 14.72
C LYS A 555 5.81 31.56 14.49
N ASN A 556 6.63 31.05 13.57
CA ASN A 556 7.92 31.66 13.24
C ASN A 556 7.75 32.99 12.51
N PHE A 557 6.81 33.07 11.57
CA PHE A 557 6.47 34.35 10.94
C PHE A 557 6.00 35.36 11.97
N ALA A 558 5.07 34.99 12.86
CA ALA A 558 4.60 35.89 13.92
C ALA A 558 5.76 36.39 14.82
N PHE A 559 6.66 35.49 15.22
CA PHE A 559 7.85 35.84 15.99
C PHE A 559 8.81 36.77 15.25
N THR A 560 9.20 36.43 14.02
CA THR A 560 10.20 37.19 13.27
C THR A 560 9.66 38.55 12.81
N PHE A 561 8.37 38.63 12.46
CA PHE A 561 7.77 39.91 12.08
C PHE A 561 7.70 40.90 13.25
N CYS A 562 7.57 40.46 14.51
CA CYS A 562 7.71 41.37 15.66
C CYS A 562 9.08 42.09 15.67
N GLN A 563 10.15 41.39 15.30
CA GLN A 563 11.48 42.00 15.18
C GLN A 563 11.58 42.92 13.95
N PHE A 564 10.91 42.55 12.86
CA PHE A 564 10.80 43.39 11.66
C PHE A 564 10.10 44.72 11.97
N TRP A 565 8.99 44.71 12.71
CA TRP A 565 8.30 45.94 13.12
C TRP A 565 9.16 46.81 14.05
N PHE A 566 9.91 46.18 14.95
CA PHE A 566 10.83 46.91 15.83
C PHE A 566 11.95 47.65 15.09
N ALA A 567 12.35 47.17 13.91
CA ALA A 567 13.39 47.81 13.09
C ALA A 567 13.08 49.28 12.77
N PHE A 568 11.80 49.63 12.60
CA PHE A 568 11.35 51.00 12.34
C PHE A 568 11.48 51.93 13.56
N TYR A 569 11.53 51.37 14.78
CA TYR A 569 11.61 52.14 16.03
C TYR A 569 13.04 52.27 16.54
N CYS A 570 13.95 51.37 16.16
CA CYS A 570 15.34 51.36 16.61
C CYS A 570 16.32 52.00 15.60
N GLY A 571 15.82 52.81 14.65
CA GLY A 571 16.66 53.44 13.61
C GLY A 571 17.37 52.44 12.71
N PHE A 572 16.79 51.25 12.51
CA PHE A 572 17.38 50.15 11.75
C PHE A 572 18.76 49.68 12.27
N SER A 573 18.99 49.83 13.59
CA SER A 573 20.25 49.45 14.23
C SER A 573 20.50 47.94 14.34
N ALA A 574 19.50 47.11 14.01
CA ALA A 574 19.47 45.66 14.25
C ALA A 574 19.44 45.27 15.74
N GLN A 575 18.98 46.16 16.62
CA GLN A 575 18.68 45.84 18.02
C GLN A 575 17.55 44.79 18.12
N THR A 576 17.75 43.77 18.95
CA THR A 576 16.70 42.77 19.24
C THR A 576 15.66 43.36 20.20
N ILE A 577 14.38 43.13 19.92
CA ILE A 577 13.29 43.39 20.89
C ILE A 577 13.28 42.32 21.99
N PHE A 578 13.65 41.09 21.63
CA PHE A 578 13.61 39.95 22.52
C PHE A 578 14.94 39.73 23.24
N ASP A 579 14.81 39.20 24.45
CA ASP A 579 15.89 38.61 25.22
C ASP A 579 16.55 37.45 24.43
N PRO A 580 17.89 37.40 24.27
CA PRO A 580 18.58 36.31 23.60
C PRO A 580 18.23 34.90 24.12
N PHE A 581 18.00 34.74 25.43
CA PHE A 581 17.54 33.46 25.98
C PHE A 581 16.11 33.14 25.54
N PHE A 582 15.23 34.13 25.43
CA PHE A 582 13.88 33.95 24.88
C PHE A 582 13.92 33.53 23.41
N VAL A 583 14.74 34.19 22.57
CA VAL A 583 14.90 33.82 21.15
C VAL A 583 15.23 32.34 21.00
N THR A 584 16.11 31.83 21.87
CA THR A 584 16.54 30.42 21.86
C THR A 584 15.46 29.47 22.39
N THR A 585 14.84 29.80 23.53
CA THR A 585 13.85 28.94 24.20
C THR A 585 12.47 28.94 23.53
N TYR A 586 12.10 30.01 22.82
CA TYR A 586 10.83 30.13 22.09
C TYR A 586 10.65 29.00 21.07
N ASN A 587 11.68 28.73 20.28
CA ASN A 587 11.66 27.77 19.17
C ASN A 587 12.08 26.35 19.55
N ILE A 588 12.52 26.14 20.79
CA ILE A 588 12.91 24.81 21.31
C ILE A 588 11.84 24.29 22.28
N PHE A 589 11.41 25.11 23.25
CA PHE A 589 10.55 24.65 24.35
C PHE A 589 9.15 25.26 24.30
N PHE A 590 9.01 26.58 24.32
CA PHE A 590 7.73 27.23 24.67
C PHE A 590 6.62 27.04 23.62
N THR A 591 6.98 26.92 22.34
CA THR A 591 5.99 26.79 21.26
C THR A 591 6.15 25.51 20.44
N THR A 592 7.32 24.87 20.46
CA THR A 592 7.57 23.69 19.64
C THR A 592 7.00 22.43 20.28
N CYS A 593 7.06 22.25 21.60
CA CYS A 593 6.52 21.05 22.26
C CYS A 593 5.02 20.83 21.97
N PRO A 594 4.11 21.82 22.09
CA PRO A 594 2.70 21.62 21.78
C PRO A 594 2.44 21.34 20.29
N VAL A 595 3.27 21.90 19.41
CA VAL A 595 3.17 21.69 17.95
C VAL A 595 3.71 20.31 17.55
N LEU A 596 4.73 19.79 18.23
CA LEU A 596 5.19 18.40 18.08
C LEU A 596 4.09 17.40 18.46
N VAL A 597 3.39 17.65 19.58
CA VAL A 597 2.28 16.79 20.00
C VAL A 597 1.17 16.76 18.95
N LEU A 598 0.88 17.90 18.31
CA LEU A 598 -0.05 17.96 17.18
C LEU A 598 0.45 17.12 15.99
N GLY A 599 1.74 17.16 15.68
CA GLY A 599 2.35 16.34 14.62
C GLY A 599 2.36 14.83 14.88
N VAL A 600 2.20 14.39 16.13
CA VAL A 600 2.27 12.96 16.49
C VAL A 600 0.91 12.39 16.91
N LEU A 601 0.17 13.09 17.78
CA LEU A 601 -1.02 12.56 18.45
C LEU A 601 -2.35 12.98 17.81
N ASP A 602 -2.36 13.98 16.92
CA ASP A 602 -3.63 14.50 16.40
C ASP A 602 -4.36 13.44 15.56
N GLN A 603 -5.67 13.39 15.72
CA GLN A 603 -6.54 12.46 15.01
C GLN A 603 -7.80 13.21 14.62
N ASP A 604 -8.05 13.28 13.31
CA ASP A 604 -9.24 13.91 12.77
C ASP A 604 -10.47 12.98 12.94
N ILE A 605 -10.31 11.70 12.60
CA ILE A 605 -11.33 10.65 12.57
C ILE A 605 -10.71 9.36 13.12
N SER A 606 -11.52 8.49 13.74
CA SER A 606 -11.03 7.20 14.25
C SER A 606 -10.63 6.23 13.14
N ALA A 607 -9.72 5.29 13.42
CA ALA A 607 -9.20 4.34 12.44
C ALA A 607 -10.31 3.55 11.71
N ASN A 608 -11.36 3.11 12.42
CA ASN A 608 -12.47 2.36 11.83
C ASN A 608 -13.31 3.23 10.87
N HIS A 609 -13.49 4.51 11.20
CA HIS A 609 -14.22 5.44 10.34
C HIS A 609 -13.40 5.87 9.13
N SER A 610 -12.07 5.93 9.25
CA SER A 610 -11.15 6.15 8.13
C SER A 610 -11.27 5.01 7.10
N ILE A 611 -11.24 3.77 7.58
CA ILE A 611 -11.39 2.56 6.75
C ILE A 611 -12.77 2.47 6.08
N SER A 612 -13.85 2.77 6.81
CA SER A 612 -15.22 2.71 6.25
C SER A 612 -15.52 3.85 5.26
N ARG A 613 -14.69 4.89 5.24
CA ARG A 613 -14.82 6.01 4.29
C ARG A 613 -13.50 6.24 3.51
N PRO A 614 -13.12 5.31 2.61
CA PRO A 614 -11.86 5.41 1.87
C PRO A 614 -11.71 6.67 1.02
N HIS A 615 -12.83 7.26 0.56
CA HIS A 615 -12.83 8.50 -0.24
C HIS A 615 -12.13 9.69 0.46
N LEU A 616 -12.04 9.69 1.80
CA LEU A 616 -11.33 10.73 2.56
C LEU A 616 -9.82 10.74 2.35
N TYR A 617 -9.27 9.69 1.72
CA TYR A 617 -7.85 9.61 1.34
C TYR A 617 -7.50 10.55 0.18
N THR A 618 -8.47 10.87 -0.69
CA THR A 618 -8.26 11.73 -1.87
C THR A 618 -7.78 13.15 -1.56
N ALA A 619 -7.96 13.62 -0.32
CA ALA A 619 -7.44 14.90 0.13
C ALA A 619 -5.91 14.95 0.11
N GLY A 620 -5.24 13.83 0.40
CA GLY A 620 -3.78 13.72 0.34
C GLY A 620 -3.26 13.67 -1.08
N GLN A 621 -3.90 12.89 -1.95
CA GLN A 621 -3.54 12.81 -3.37
C GLN A 621 -3.60 14.16 -4.11
N LYS A 622 -4.42 15.11 -3.62
CA LYS A 622 -4.63 16.44 -4.21
C LYS A 622 -3.84 17.57 -3.52
N ASP A 623 -2.97 17.25 -2.58
CA ASP A 623 -2.19 18.22 -1.80
C ASP A 623 -3.04 19.34 -1.16
N GLN A 624 -4.19 18.97 -0.58
CA GLN A 624 -5.16 19.95 -0.11
C GLN A 624 -4.73 20.67 1.17
N TYR A 625 -4.02 19.99 2.08
CA TYR A 625 -3.73 20.53 3.42
C TYR A 625 -2.46 21.36 3.50
N PHE A 626 -1.49 21.12 2.62
CA PHE A 626 -0.26 21.92 2.56
C PHE A 626 0.18 22.12 1.11
N ASN A 627 0.02 23.34 0.61
CA ASN A 627 0.42 23.75 -0.73
C ASN A 627 0.91 25.21 -0.70
N ARG A 628 1.37 25.71 -1.85
CA ARG A 628 1.91 27.08 -1.97
C ARG A 628 0.92 28.17 -1.53
N LYS A 629 -0.39 27.97 -1.75
CA LYS A 629 -1.43 28.92 -1.32
C LYS A 629 -1.53 28.94 0.20
N VAL A 630 -1.60 27.77 0.84
CA VAL A 630 -1.64 27.64 2.31
C VAL A 630 -0.41 28.25 2.96
N PHE A 631 0.78 28.12 2.34
CA PHE A 631 1.99 28.76 2.83
C PHE A 631 1.90 30.30 2.84
N ILE A 632 1.36 30.90 1.77
CA ILE A 632 1.13 32.35 1.70
C ILE A 632 0.08 32.78 2.74
N GLU A 633 -0.99 32.00 2.93
CA GLU A 633 -1.98 32.22 3.99
C GLU A 633 -1.32 32.19 5.39
N CYS A 634 -0.35 31.31 5.64
CA CYS A 634 0.40 31.28 6.90
C CYS A 634 1.27 32.52 7.09
N ALA A 635 1.97 32.96 6.04
CA ALA A 635 2.81 34.14 6.09
C ALA A 635 1.98 35.42 6.36
N THR A 636 0.83 35.56 5.68
CA THR A 636 -0.09 36.68 5.90
C THR A 636 -0.73 36.63 7.29
N HIS A 637 -1.09 35.44 7.78
CA HIS A 637 -1.60 35.28 9.14
C HIS A 637 -0.55 35.70 10.19
N GLY A 638 0.70 35.24 10.06
CA GLY A 638 1.79 35.64 10.96
C GLY A 638 2.10 37.15 10.90
N LEU A 639 1.98 37.77 9.72
CA LEU A 639 2.12 39.22 9.55
C LEU A 639 1.03 39.99 10.32
N ILE A 640 -0.23 39.56 10.23
CA ILE A 640 -1.35 40.19 10.94
C ILE A 640 -1.20 40.02 12.46
N THR A 641 -0.93 38.78 12.92
CA THR A 641 -0.75 38.47 14.34
C THR A 641 0.38 39.31 14.95
N SER A 642 1.56 39.32 14.31
CA SER A 642 2.70 40.12 14.79
C SER A 642 2.44 41.62 14.79
N CYS A 643 1.73 42.14 13.79
CA CYS A 643 1.35 43.54 13.69
C CYS A 643 0.48 43.93 14.89
N ILE A 644 -0.59 43.18 15.14
CA ILE A 644 -1.50 43.45 16.27
C ILE A 644 -0.75 43.34 17.59
N ILE A 645 0.00 42.26 17.81
CA ILE A 645 0.76 42.08 19.06
C ILE A 645 1.72 43.25 19.27
N PHE A 646 2.51 43.61 18.26
CA PHE A 646 3.53 44.65 18.39
C PHE A 646 2.92 46.03 18.63
N PHE A 647 2.00 46.49 17.78
CA PHE A 647 1.48 47.86 17.84
C PHE A 647 0.53 48.08 19.02
N PHE A 648 -0.35 47.12 19.36
CA PHE A 648 -1.21 47.27 20.54
C PHE A 648 -0.39 47.22 21.83
N SER A 649 0.60 46.33 21.92
CA SER A 649 1.52 46.30 23.07
C SER A 649 2.26 47.64 23.21
N TYR A 650 2.71 48.23 22.10
CA TYR A 650 3.40 49.52 22.12
C TYR A 650 2.47 50.64 22.61
N LEU A 651 1.26 50.73 22.05
CA LEU A 651 0.26 51.72 22.45
C LEU A 651 -0.11 51.60 23.94
N CYS A 652 -0.39 50.39 24.42
CA CYS A 652 -0.73 50.15 25.83
C CYS A 652 0.42 50.49 26.78
N LEU A 653 1.68 50.24 26.37
CA LEU A 653 2.84 50.59 27.17
C LEU A 653 3.00 52.11 27.32
N CYS A 654 2.73 52.89 26.26
CA CYS A 654 2.77 54.36 26.32
C CYS A 654 1.82 54.95 27.38
N PHE A 655 0.74 54.23 27.73
CA PHE A 655 -0.21 54.64 28.77
C PHE A 655 0.00 53.94 30.11
N THR A 656 1.05 53.12 30.26
CA THR A 656 1.30 52.34 31.47
C THR A 656 2.18 53.11 32.47
N THR A 657 1.66 53.28 33.69
CA THR A 657 2.38 53.86 34.83
C THR A 657 2.54 52.84 35.95
N LEU A 658 3.68 52.82 36.62
CA LEU A 658 3.88 52.07 37.87
C LEU A 658 3.02 52.69 39.00
N PRO A 659 2.73 51.94 40.09
CA PRO A 659 2.09 52.47 41.29
C PRO A 659 2.85 53.66 41.92
N SER A 660 4.15 53.79 41.65
CA SER A 660 5.02 54.90 42.04
C SER A 660 4.84 56.17 41.18
N GLY A 661 4.00 56.14 40.14
CA GLY A 661 3.76 57.25 39.21
C GLY A 661 4.77 57.37 38.07
N THR A 662 5.82 56.53 38.02
CA THR A 662 6.80 56.52 36.94
C THR A 662 6.28 55.73 35.73
N PRO A 663 6.42 56.23 34.48
CA PRO A 663 5.99 55.49 33.30
C PRO A 663 6.91 54.30 33.02
N VAL A 664 6.34 53.15 32.63
CA VAL A 664 7.12 51.96 32.20
C VAL A 664 7.41 52.12 30.70
N THR A 665 8.59 52.63 30.33
CA THR A 665 8.91 52.91 28.91
C THR A 665 10.20 52.25 28.43
N ASP A 666 10.75 51.31 29.19
CA ASP A 666 11.97 50.61 28.83
C ASP A 666 11.71 49.51 27.79
N VAL A 667 12.71 49.28 26.93
CA VAL A 667 12.65 48.28 25.85
C VAL A 667 12.54 46.87 26.41
N GLN A 668 13.10 46.61 27.60
CA GLN A 668 13.09 45.30 28.23
C GLN A 668 11.67 44.90 28.69
N SER A 669 10.95 45.80 29.37
CA SER A 669 9.55 45.61 29.74
C SER A 669 8.65 45.44 28.52
N PHE A 670 8.88 46.25 27.47
CA PHE A 670 8.18 46.09 26.19
C PHE A 670 8.42 44.71 25.56
N GLY A 671 9.68 44.28 25.48
CA GLY A 671 10.08 43.00 24.92
C GLY A 671 9.50 41.82 25.68
N PHE A 672 9.49 41.87 27.02
CA PHE A 672 8.87 40.83 27.86
C PHE A 672 7.35 40.75 27.66
N MET A 673 6.69 41.90 27.50
CA MET A 673 5.25 41.95 27.22
C MET A 673 4.91 41.32 25.87
N VAL A 674 5.57 41.76 24.79
CA VAL A 674 5.40 41.19 23.45
C VAL A 674 5.70 39.69 23.45
N ALA A 675 6.78 39.26 24.11
CA ALA A 675 7.17 37.86 24.22
C ALA A 675 6.09 36.99 24.88
N THR A 676 5.56 37.44 26.03
CA THR A 676 4.56 36.69 26.79
C THR A 676 3.23 36.59 26.03
N ILE A 677 2.78 37.70 25.43
CA ILE A 677 1.55 37.71 24.62
C ILE A 677 1.71 36.77 23.42
N LEU A 678 2.85 36.82 22.73
CA LEU A 678 3.14 35.95 21.59
C LEU A 678 3.09 34.46 21.95
N VAL A 679 3.71 34.06 23.08
CA VAL A 679 3.68 32.66 23.54
C VAL A 679 2.25 32.19 23.84
N ILE A 680 1.43 33.03 24.48
CA ILE A 680 0.06 32.68 24.85
C ILE A 680 -0.85 32.59 23.61
N VAL A 681 -0.78 33.58 22.71
CA VAL A 681 -1.59 33.62 21.49
C VAL A 681 -1.28 32.42 20.60
N VAL A 682 0.01 32.16 20.31
CA VAL A 682 0.41 31.05 19.44
C VAL A 682 0.00 29.70 20.02
N ASN A 683 0.17 29.49 21.32
CA ASN A 683 -0.21 28.22 21.96
C ASN A 683 -1.74 28.04 22.02
N THR A 684 -2.49 29.11 22.21
CA THR A 684 -3.96 29.05 22.24
C THR A 684 -4.53 28.82 20.84
N GLU A 685 -3.94 29.43 19.81
CA GLU A 685 -4.31 29.12 18.42
C GLU A 685 -3.98 27.69 18.01
N ASN A 686 -2.85 27.13 18.49
CA ASN A 686 -2.55 25.71 18.33
C ASN A 686 -3.62 24.83 18.98
N ALA A 687 -4.12 25.22 20.16
CA ALA A 687 -5.19 24.50 20.85
C ALA A 687 -6.51 24.52 20.10
N ILE A 688 -6.82 25.62 19.41
CA ILE A 688 -8.04 25.75 18.59
C ILE A 688 -8.01 24.80 17.38
N GLU A 689 -6.84 24.57 16.79
CA GLU A 689 -6.71 23.66 15.65
C GLU A 689 -6.78 22.17 16.04
N MET A 690 -6.36 21.86 17.27
CA MET A 690 -6.23 20.48 17.71
C MET A 690 -7.60 19.80 17.67
N TRP A 691 -7.72 18.71 16.88
CA TRP A 691 -8.97 17.99 16.77
C TRP A 691 -9.17 17.02 17.93
N TYR A 692 -8.10 16.36 18.35
CA TYR A 692 -8.12 15.39 19.44
C TYR A 692 -7.37 15.90 20.69
N TRP A 693 -8.14 16.26 21.72
CA TRP A 693 -7.60 16.74 23.00
C TRP A 693 -7.21 15.56 23.89
N SER A 694 -5.97 15.11 23.76
CA SER A 694 -5.40 14.08 24.63
C SER A 694 -4.94 14.65 25.99
N GLY A 695 -4.92 13.81 27.03
CA GLY A 695 -4.38 14.22 28.35
C GLY A 695 -2.91 14.67 28.27
N ILE A 696 -2.11 14.02 27.41
CA ILE A 696 -0.71 14.39 27.14
C ILE A 696 -0.64 15.80 26.52
N TYR A 697 -1.50 16.09 25.55
CA TYR A 697 -1.55 17.41 24.92
C TYR A 697 -1.91 18.50 25.92
N ILE A 698 -2.94 18.29 26.75
CA ILE A 698 -3.36 19.24 27.78
C ILE A 698 -2.20 19.51 28.76
N PHE A 699 -1.55 18.45 29.24
CA PHE A 699 -0.40 18.57 30.13
C PHE A 699 0.75 19.37 29.50
N ILE A 700 1.08 19.10 28.24
CA ILE A 700 2.16 19.80 27.53
C ILE A 700 1.78 21.26 27.26
N LEU A 701 0.54 21.55 26.84
CA LEU A 701 0.07 22.90 26.55
C LEU A 701 0.14 23.81 27.79
N PHE A 702 -0.42 23.38 28.92
CA PHE A 702 -0.35 24.17 30.16
C PHE A 702 1.05 24.13 30.78
N GLY A 703 1.76 23.02 30.62
CA GLY A 703 3.15 22.85 31.05
C GLY A 703 4.09 23.85 30.38
N THR A 704 3.99 24.07 29.06
CA THR A 704 4.86 25.04 28.36
C THR A 704 4.54 26.49 28.72
N ILE A 705 3.26 26.83 28.92
CA ILE A 705 2.87 28.17 29.38
C ILE A 705 3.41 28.41 30.80
N THR A 706 3.25 27.44 31.69
CA THR A 706 3.77 27.53 33.07
C THR A 706 5.30 27.62 33.08
N LEU A 707 5.97 26.81 32.25
CA LEU A 707 7.41 26.82 32.09
C LEU A 707 7.93 28.18 31.60
N HIS A 708 7.21 28.85 30.70
CA HIS A 708 7.55 30.21 30.25
C HIS A 708 7.60 31.20 31.43
N PHE A 709 6.58 31.21 32.28
CA PHE A 709 6.54 32.09 33.45
C PHE A 709 7.63 31.74 34.48
N ILE A 710 7.82 30.45 34.78
CA ILE A 710 8.86 29.99 35.71
C ILE A 710 10.26 30.39 35.20
N PHE A 711 10.53 30.15 33.92
CA PHE A 711 11.82 30.46 33.31
C PHE A 711 12.14 31.95 33.40
N HIS A 712 11.21 32.83 33.00
CA HIS A 712 11.44 34.28 33.06
C HIS A 712 11.49 34.80 34.50
N PHE A 713 10.71 34.22 35.42
CA PHE A 713 10.78 34.59 36.84
C PHE A 713 12.15 34.27 37.43
N ILE A 714 12.72 33.10 37.13
CA ILE A 714 14.06 32.69 37.58
C ILE A 714 15.13 33.55 36.92
N MET A 715 15.11 33.68 35.60
CA MET A 715 16.13 34.40 34.84
C MET A 715 16.16 35.90 35.16
N TYR A 716 15.00 36.51 35.44
CA TYR A 716 14.90 37.94 35.74
C TYR A 716 14.90 38.22 37.26
N SER A 717 15.10 37.18 38.08
CA SER A 717 15.20 37.34 39.53
C SER A 717 16.50 38.03 39.95
N THR A 718 16.42 38.79 41.05
CA THR A 718 17.59 39.37 41.71
C THR A 718 18.49 38.30 42.36
N ALA A 719 17.92 37.14 42.73
CA ALA A 719 18.62 36.03 43.35
C ALA A 719 19.70 35.41 42.45
N LEU A 720 19.44 35.31 41.14
CA LEU A 720 20.42 34.77 40.19
C LEU A 720 21.61 35.73 39.98
N ARG A 721 21.33 37.04 39.97
CA ARG A 721 22.35 38.12 39.89
C ARG A 721 23.31 38.08 41.08
N LEU A 722 22.78 37.88 42.29
CA LEU A 722 23.54 37.85 43.54
C LEU A 722 24.40 36.58 43.67
N ASN A 723 23.86 35.42 43.28
CA ASN A 723 24.53 34.13 43.47
C ASN A 723 25.51 33.76 42.34
N LEU A 724 25.26 34.13 41.08
CA LEU A 724 26.10 33.76 39.93
C LEU A 724 26.97 34.91 39.40
N LYS A 725 26.88 36.13 39.94
CA LYS A 725 27.60 37.34 39.48
C LYS A 725 27.44 37.64 37.98
N ILE A 726 26.37 37.15 37.35
CA ILE A 726 26.04 37.45 35.95
C ILE A 726 25.27 38.77 35.92
N ASN A 727 25.85 39.80 35.31
CA ASN A 727 25.21 41.12 35.22
C ASN A 727 24.20 41.11 34.06
N TYR A 728 22.95 40.74 34.36
CA TYR A 728 21.89 40.61 33.37
C TYR A 728 21.05 41.90 33.23
N ALA A 729 20.78 42.34 32.00
CA ALA A 729 20.08 43.61 31.73
C ALA A 729 18.57 43.59 31.97
N TYR A 730 17.98 42.42 32.28
CA TYR A 730 16.53 42.21 32.46
C TYR A 730 16.12 41.97 33.93
N VAL A 731 17.01 42.23 34.89
CA VAL A 731 16.73 41.99 36.33
C VAL A 731 15.56 42.86 36.79
N GLY A 732 14.56 42.25 37.43
CA GLY A 732 13.39 42.93 37.98
C GLY A 732 12.25 43.17 36.97
N VAL A 733 12.48 42.99 35.67
CA VAL A 733 11.47 43.22 34.62
C VAL A 733 10.22 42.35 34.81
N ALA A 734 10.41 41.07 35.14
CA ALA A 734 9.28 40.15 35.38
C ALA A 734 8.41 40.61 36.55
N GLN A 735 9.02 41.09 37.65
CA GLN A 735 8.28 41.55 38.83
C GLN A 735 7.48 42.82 38.52
N ILE A 736 8.08 43.76 37.78
CA ILE A 736 7.43 45.01 37.37
C ILE A 736 6.25 44.73 36.43
N CYS A 737 6.45 43.92 35.40
CA CYS A 737 5.41 43.64 34.41
C CYS A 737 4.28 42.78 34.98
N LEU A 738 4.60 41.67 35.66
CA LEU A 738 3.58 40.75 36.20
C LEU A 738 2.81 41.36 37.39
N GLY A 739 3.43 42.28 38.13
CA GLY A 739 2.78 43.02 39.20
C GLY A 739 1.85 44.13 38.73
N ASN A 740 1.90 44.53 37.45
CA ASN A 740 1.08 45.60 36.91
C ASN A 740 -0.23 45.06 36.30
N LEU A 741 -1.36 45.66 36.66
CA LEU A 741 -2.67 45.29 36.12
C LEU A 741 -2.78 45.60 34.62
N THR A 742 -2.13 46.66 34.14
CA THR A 742 -2.19 47.04 32.71
C THR A 742 -1.60 45.96 31.81
N PHE A 743 -0.59 45.23 32.27
CA PHE A 743 -0.01 44.10 31.55
C PHE A 743 -1.06 43.00 31.30
N TRP A 744 -1.79 42.59 32.34
CA TRP A 744 -2.81 41.55 32.23
C TRP A 744 -4.00 41.99 31.38
N LEU A 745 -4.43 43.25 31.50
CA LEU A 745 -5.49 43.81 30.65
C LEU A 745 -5.07 43.88 29.18
N THR A 746 -3.82 44.24 28.91
CA THR A 746 -3.24 44.28 27.55
C THR A 746 -3.19 42.87 26.96
N LEU A 747 -2.75 41.88 27.74
CA LEU A 747 -2.77 40.48 27.34
C LEU A 747 -4.19 40.00 26.99
N ILE A 748 -5.18 40.26 27.85
CA ILE A 748 -6.57 39.86 27.61
C ILE A 748 -7.13 40.55 26.35
N LEU A 749 -6.86 41.84 26.18
CA LEU A 749 -7.33 42.62 25.03
C LEU A 749 -6.77 42.05 23.72
N ILE A 750 -5.46 41.83 23.64
CA ILE A 750 -4.83 41.32 22.42
C ILE A 750 -5.27 39.89 22.13
N CYS A 751 -5.37 39.03 23.16
CA CYS A 751 -5.94 37.70 23.04
C CYS A 751 -7.38 37.76 22.48
N ALA A 752 -8.23 38.65 22.97
CA ALA A 752 -9.59 38.80 22.47
C ALA A 752 -9.61 39.24 20.99
N ILE A 753 -8.77 40.20 20.61
CA ILE A 753 -8.68 40.70 19.22
C ILE A 753 -8.25 39.61 18.24
N LEU A 754 -7.31 38.74 18.63
CA LEU A 754 -6.75 37.72 17.73
C LEU A 754 -7.56 36.42 17.75
N ILE A 755 -7.96 35.96 18.93
CA ILE A 755 -8.57 34.63 19.11
C ILE A 755 -10.05 34.63 18.75
N LEU A 756 -10.82 35.68 19.10
CA LEU A 756 -12.27 35.69 18.82
C LEU A 756 -12.57 35.61 17.32
N PRO A 757 -11.89 36.35 16.42
CA PRO A 757 -12.09 36.19 14.99
C PRO A 757 -11.67 34.82 14.47
N ALA A 758 -10.62 34.21 15.04
CA ALA A 758 -10.19 32.87 14.66
C ALA A 758 -11.26 31.81 15.00
N ILE A 759 -11.82 31.86 16.21
CA ILE A 759 -12.93 30.99 16.62
C ILE A 759 -14.17 31.23 15.76
N ALA A 760 -14.53 32.48 15.50
CA ALA A 760 -15.69 32.83 14.68
C ALA A 760 -15.54 32.31 13.25
N ARG A 761 -14.35 32.42 12.66
CA ARG A 761 -14.03 31.92 11.32
C ARG A 761 -14.20 30.40 11.25
N GLU A 762 -13.65 29.67 12.21
CA GLU A 762 -13.72 28.20 12.22
C GLU A 762 -15.16 27.72 12.46
N PHE A 763 -15.90 28.38 13.36
CA PHE A 763 -17.33 28.11 13.56
C PHE A 763 -18.14 28.35 12.28
N PHE A 764 -17.92 29.48 11.59
CA PHE A 764 -18.61 29.81 10.34
C PHE A 764 -18.31 28.77 9.26
N ARG A 765 -17.04 28.42 9.08
CA ARG A 765 -16.61 27.41 8.11
C ARG A 765 -17.26 26.05 8.40
N MET A 766 -17.16 25.55 9.63
CA MET A 766 -17.73 24.25 10.01
C MET A 766 -19.26 24.20 9.83
N ARG A 767 -19.96 25.33 10.00
CA ARG A 767 -21.42 25.39 9.89
C ARG A 767 -21.93 25.55 8.46
N PHE A 768 -21.31 26.43 7.67
CA PHE A 768 -21.82 26.83 6.36
C PHE A 768 -21.06 26.20 5.19
N MET A 769 -19.78 25.85 5.36
CA MET A 769 -18.92 25.25 4.32
C MET A 769 -18.13 24.05 4.87
N PRO A 770 -18.80 22.96 5.31
CA PRO A 770 -18.12 21.82 5.89
C PRO A 770 -17.34 21.03 4.83
N ASN A 771 -16.08 20.70 5.14
CA ASN A 771 -15.30 19.77 4.33
C ASN A 771 -15.85 18.33 4.47
N GLU A 772 -15.52 17.44 3.53
CA GLU A 772 -15.94 16.02 3.61
C GLU A 772 -15.50 15.34 4.91
N THR A 773 -14.29 15.66 5.39
CA THR A 773 -13.80 15.24 6.71
C THR A 773 -14.69 15.76 7.84
N ASP A 774 -15.21 16.98 7.76
CA ASP A 774 -16.06 17.60 8.78
C ASP A 774 -17.41 16.89 8.85
N ARG A 775 -17.98 16.56 7.68
CA ARG A 775 -19.22 15.78 7.55
C ARG A 775 -19.05 14.38 8.14
N ALA A 776 -17.95 13.70 7.82
CA ALA A 776 -17.64 12.39 8.37
C ALA A 776 -17.50 12.41 9.91
N ARG A 777 -16.91 13.47 10.47
CA ARG A 777 -16.77 13.68 11.92
C ARG A 777 -18.12 13.94 12.60
N LEU A 778 -18.98 14.74 11.98
CA LEU A 778 -20.33 14.99 12.48
C LEU A 778 -21.11 13.67 12.60
N ILE A 779 -21.03 12.83 11.56
CA ILE A 779 -21.67 11.50 11.57
C ILE A 779 -21.08 10.62 12.68
N GLN A 780 -19.76 10.59 12.85
CA GLN A 780 -19.13 9.85 13.95
C GLN A 780 -19.67 10.29 15.33
N LYS A 781 -19.79 11.60 15.59
CA LYS A 781 -20.35 12.12 16.85
C LYS A 781 -21.81 11.71 17.06
N PHE A 782 -22.63 11.67 16.01
CA PHE A 782 -24.01 11.21 16.09
C PHE A 782 -24.13 9.70 16.30
N CYS A 783 -23.30 8.89 15.64
CA CYS A 783 -23.26 7.44 15.82
C CYS A 783 -22.81 7.02 17.22
N VAL A 784 -22.01 7.84 17.93
CA VAL A 784 -21.62 7.57 19.33
C VAL A 784 -22.74 7.90 20.32
N ARG A 785 -23.62 8.86 19.99
CA ARG A 785 -24.77 9.24 20.84
C ARG A 785 -26.03 8.39 20.58
N GLY A 786 -26.18 7.80 19.41
CA GLY A 786 -27.21 6.80 19.11
C GLY A 786 -26.73 5.39 19.49
N LYS A 787 -27.51 4.64 20.26
CA LYS A 787 -27.23 3.25 20.63
C LYS A 787 -26.75 2.39 19.44
N LYS A 788 -25.80 1.49 19.74
CA LYS A 788 -25.43 0.30 18.94
C LYS A 788 -26.67 -0.30 18.29
N ASN A 789 -26.83 -0.14 16.98
CA ASN A 789 -27.55 -0.98 16.03
C ASN A 789 -27.94 -0.14 14.81
N ALA A 790 -26.99 0.06 13.91
CA ALA A 790 -27.28 0.39 12.53
C ALA A 790 -26.20 -0.28 11.68
N VAL A 791 -26.41 -1.56 11.37
CA VAL A 791 -25.87 -2.12 10.13
C VAL A 791 -26.42 -1.23 9.03
N THR A 792 -25.52 -0.59 8.30
CA THR A 792 -25.86 0.30 7.20
C THR A 792 -26.79 -0.42 6.21
N PRO A 793 -27.89 0.20 5.73
CA PRO A 793 -28.78 -0.40 4.72
C PRO A 793 -28.07 -0.78 3.42
N MET A 794 -26.86 -0.26 3.22
CA MET A 794 -26.02 -0.48 2.04
C MET A 794 -25.51 -1.93 1.93
N ASP A 795 -25.33 -2.63 3.05
CA ASP A 795 -24.89 -4.04 3.05
C ASP A 795 -26.01 -5.02 2.64
N ARG A 796 -27.27 -4.57 2.64
CA ARG A 796 -28.45 -5.40 2.30
C ARG A 796 -28.82 -5.33 0.81
N GLU A 797 -28.62 -4.20 0.14
CA GLU A 797 -28.80 -4.08 -1.32
C GLU A 797 -27.72 -4.83 -2.12
N LEU A 798 -26.55 -5.06 -1.50
CA LEU A 798 -25.39 -5.74 -2.08
C LEU A 798 -25.59 -7.25 -2.34
N ARG A 799 -26.67 -7.87 -1.81
CA ARG A 799 -26.97 -9.30 -2.02
C ARG A 799 -27.99 -9.59 -3.12
N GLN A 800 -28.68 -8.59 -3.67
CA GLN A 800 -29.86 -8.82 -4.50
C GLN A 800 -29.77 -8.33 -5.96
N ARG A 801 -28.64 -7.76 -6.42
CA ARG A 801 -28.54 -7.14 -7.76
C ARG A 801 -27.62 -7.81 -8.78
N THR A 802 -27.30 -9.08 -8.60
CA THR A 802 -26.45 -9.82 -9.56
C THR A 802 -27.19 -11.01 -10.14
N ALA A 803 -28.07 -10.73 -11.10
CA ALA A 803 -28.54 -11.73 -12.06
C ALA A 803 -28.65 -11.08 -13.45
N SER A 804 -28.00 -11.71 -14.44
CA SER A 804 -27.95 -11.37 -15.89
C SER A 804 -27.02 -10.19 -16.23
N VAL A 805 -26.12 -10.20 -17.23
CA VAL A 805 -26.00 -10.91 -18.52
C VAL A 805 -24.49 -11.18 -18.80
N ARG A 806 -24.16 -12.24 -19.55
CA ARG A 806 -22.89 -13.01 -19.47
C ARG A 806 -22.04 -12.96 -20.75
N SER A 807 -20.72 -13.08 -20.61
CA SER A 807 -19.77 -13.43 -21.69
C SER A 807 -19.18 -14.83 -21.49
N THR A 808 -18.89 -15.50 -22.61
CA THR A 808 -18.45 -16.90 -22.72
C THR A 808 -16.92 -17.01 -22.72
N SER A 809 -16.29 -17.33 -21.60
CA SER A 809 -14.88 -17.77 -21.59
C SER A 809 -14.68 -18.92 -20.61
N SER A 810 -13.96 -19.96 -21.02
CA SER A 810 -13.67 -21.12 -20.17
C SER A 810 -12.51 -20.86 -19.20
N GLY A 811 -12.58 -21.42 -17.99
CA GLY A 811 -11.65 -21.19 -16.88
C GLY A 811 -10.45 -22.16 -16.82
N TYR A 812 -9.99 -22.67 -17.96
CA TYR A 812 -8.85 -23.59 -17.99
C TYR A 812 -7.54 -22.86 -17.64
N ALA A 813 -6.84 -23.33 -16.61
CA ALA A 813 -5.47 -22.92 -16.29
C ALA A 813 -4.73 -24.07 -15.60
N PHE A 814 -3.52 -24.36 -16.05
CA PHE A 814 -2.68 -25.43 -15.49
C PHE A 814 -1.21 -25.02 -15.47
N SER A 815 -0.59 -24.96 -14.29
CA SER A 815 0.78 -24.48 -14.08
C SER A 815 1.79 -25.63 -14.12
N GLN A 816 2.09 -26.15 -15.32
CA GLN A 816 3.08 -27.22 -15.50
C GLN A 816 3.98 -26.95 -16.73
N GLU A 817 5.28 -27.20 -16.58
CA GLU A 817 6.26 -27.20 -17.68
C GLU A 817 6.45 -28.62 -18.25
N LYS A 818 7.31 -28.80 -19.25
CA LYS A 818 7.56 -30.13 -19.86
C LYS A 818 8.02 -31.11 -18.76
N GLY A 819 7.28 -32.21 -18.59
CA GLY A 819 7.38 -33.11 -17.43
C GLY A 819 8.59 -34.06 -17.42
N PHE A 820 8.79 -34.71 -16.26
CA PHE A 820 9.84 -35.71 -16.02
C PHE A 820 9.42 -37.15 -16.39
N GLY A 821 8.27 -37.39 -17.03
CA GLY A 821 7.77 -38.74 -17.32
C GLY A 821 8.78 -39.62 -18.04
N ALA A 822 9.52 -39.05 -19.01
CA ALA A 822 10.65 -39.73 -19.64
C ALA A 822 11.72 -40.18 -18.63
N MET A 823 12.11 -39.34 -17.67
CA MET A 823 13.09 -39.66 -16.61
C MET A 823 12.57 -40.68 -15.59
N ILE A 824 11.27 -40.64 -15.27
CA ILE A 824 10.60 -41.60 -14.40
C ILE A 824 10.65 -43.00 -15.05
N THR A 825 10.36 -43.09 -16.34
CA THR A 825 10.42 -44.36 -17.08
C THR A 825 11.85 -44.83 -17.41
N SER A 826 12.85 -43.95 -17.38
CA SER A 826 14.27 -44.30 -17.67
C SER A 826 15.13 -44.60 -16.45
N GLY A 827 14.59 -44.43 -15.23
CA GLY A 827 15.24 -44.88 -14.00
C GLY A 827 16.45 -44.08 -13.51
N THR A 828 16.63 -42.86 -13.99
CA THR A 828 17.89 -42.11 -13.80
C THR A 828 17.93 -41.28 -12.50
N LEU A 829 16.85 -41.28 -11.73
CA LEU A 829 16.78 -40.66 -10.39
C LEU A 829 17.36 -41.63 -9.34
N ARG A 830 18.69 -41.63 -9.20
CA ARG A 830 19.38 -42.28 -8.09
C ARG A 830 18.99 -41.59 -6.79
N THR A 831 18.38 -42.33 -5.87
CA THR A 831 18.25 -41.97 -4.47
C THR A 831 19.62 -41.65 -3.90
N LYS A 832 19.83 -40.41 -3.42
CA LYS A 832 20.94 -40.12 -2.51
C LYS A 832 20.64 -40.84 -1.19
N SER A 833 21.12 -42.08 -1.06
CA SER A 833 21.23 -42.73 0.24
C SER A 833 22.21 -41.91 1.08
N THR A 834 21.71 -41.32 2.16
CA THR A 834 22.50 -40.69 3.22
C THR A 834 23.28 -41.77 3.97
N GLU A 835 24.46 -42.14 3.47
CA GLU A 835 25.52 -42.67 4.31
C GLU A 835 26.21 -41.49 5.00
N LYS A 836 25.74 -41.16 6.21
CA LYS A 836 26.55 -40.39 7.17
C LYS A 836 27.61 -41.33 7.71
N THR A 837 28.79 -41.34 7.07
CA THR A 837 30.01 -41.83 7.70
C THR A 837 30.37 -40.89 8.85
N HIS A 838 30.21 -41.38 10.08
CA HIS A 838 30.90 -40.85 11.24
C HIS A 838 32.40 -41.08 11.07
N SER A 839 33.18 -40.01 10.98
CA SER A 839 34.61 -40.03 11.34
C SER A 839 35.07 -38.62 11.67
N SER A 840 35.36 -38.44 12.98
CA SER A 840 36.29 -37.50 13.63
C SER A 840 36.43 -36.08 13.08
#